data_AF-A0AAN6VC71-F1
#
_entry.id   AF-A0AAN6VC71-F1
#
_cell.length_a   1.000
_cell.length_b   1.000
_cell.length_c   1.000
_cell.angle_alpha   90.00
_cell.angle_beta   90.00
_cell.angle_gamma   90.00
#
_symmetry.space_group_name_H-M   'P 1'
#
loop_
_entity.id
_entity.type
_entity.pdbx_description
1 polymer ?
#
loop_
_entity_poly.entity_id
_entity_poly.type
_entity_poly.pdbx_seq_one_letter_code
_entity_poly.pdbx_strand_id
1 'polypeptide(L)'
;MAGSRALPNHADLQPYNHAVAGHDGTLSDPDGEFFIKPCVQQEIDFYEKAFRDHLDFAALMPLYLGTLALNDVTDVDSLNEQLPGIADHLSQGLKEEAVLMAKEAAAAEAAAEQADQPIDIAWRPNKNSKISTNKSVVLQNTTHGFKKPNILDAKLGQRLWADDAPMAKRKRFDEISKATTNGSHGFRIAGMRVYKGSDKADELDSDGFKVFNKDYGRFSVNKDNVVQELGNFIFNERAGIDEDLGRAVAQAFLEDLKRVEDVLANSETRMFSASLLFTFEGDGEALRAAIEENNALADDAKQEEMELVGEIDITREKIDGIEAQVISGAIEGDLKVVEIMGDVVVDGEEEDDGELSNLPRIYSLKLIDFAHAEWVPGQGPDENSLLGVRSLIEIFEEQTTTSTARTITLRPFWEWRFEVPRTSSTTTNSTTTTATTSTNTATTTSSSSSTATDGGTTVRLTSGTAERDGTELAQNHVYTFPRNTKSKLLTYTGATLEIGGDALIDSVAQYAAPEASPQLGVVNLHSALQDLRRAAAAAAAGNDNHNGGGGGGSQAAAGPRVMVCGEAGCGKTTVARTLAALATRAGGQPLVASVDPKEGMLALPGTISAAVFGTVMDVEDPGGGFGVSGSPSSGASAVPVKLPMVYYVGKERVDEDVPLWNALVGKLGSSVRAKFAADEVVRAAGLVLDTPAASVAKGDMDILTRVVDEFAVNIAVVLGSAGIAAELQRRLGEDVSIILLDKSDGVAERDKDFMKFTREAAIKEYFFGDAKRTLSPFTQSVGFDDVAIFKAPDDSSFYNNQQALERVEISAGMSHWTLAVMTASVNDAPETIRQAPVMGFVAIADVDEERRRLKILSPVSGRLGNRPMVWARWPEPYINLLG
;
A
#
# COMPACT_ATOMS: atom_id res chain seq x y z
N MET A 1 -31.36 -42.11 -16.86
CA MET A 1 -32.76 -41.72 -17.20
C MET A 1 -33.01 -40.29 -16.71
N ALA A 2 -32.45 -39.28 -17.38
CA ALA A 2 -32.94 -37.91 -17.27
C ALA A 2 -34.18 -37.78 -18.17
N GLY A 3 -35.32 -37.46 -17.59
CA GLY A 3 -36.55 -37.25 -18.36
C GLY A 3 -36.35 -36.09 -19.33
N SER A 4 -36.70 -36.27 -20.60
CA SER A 4 -36.73 -35.20 -21.59
C SER A 4 -37.71 -34.10 -21.12
N ARG A 5 -37.21 -33.06 -20.44
CA ARG A 5 -37.99 -31.88 -20.07
C ARG A 5 -38.32 -31.16 -21.38
N ALA A 6 -39.60 -30.98 -21.68
CA ALA A 6 -40.03 -30.25 -22.87
C ALA A 6 -39.61 -28.78 -22.73
N LEU A 7 -39.02 -28.18 -23.77
CA LEU A 7 -38.72 -26.76 -23.80
C LEU A 7 -40.03 -25.95 -23.64
N PRO A 8 -40.05 -24.89 -22.81
CA PRO A 8 -41.26 -24.11 -22.57
C PRO A 8 -41.78 -23.46 -23.87
N ASN A 9 -43.10 -23.50 -24.10
CA ASN A 9 -43.71 -22.78 -25.21
C ASN A 9 -43.82 -21.28 -24.87
N HIS A 10 -44.01 -20.42 -25.87
CA HIS A 10 -44.15 -18.96 -25.64
C HIS A 10 -45.26 -18.60 -24.62
N ALA A 11 -46.34 -19.38 -24.58
CA ALA A 11 -47.44 -19.19 -23.63
C ALA A 11 -47.06 -19.49 -22.17
N ASP A 12 -45.99 -20.26 -21.94
CA ASP A 12 -45.49 -20.64 -20.62
C ASP A 12 -44.48 -19.61 -20.08
N LEU A 13 -44.02 -18.67 -20.92
CA LEU A 13 -43.02 -17.69 -20.53
C LEU A 13 -43.62 -16.54 -19.72
N GLN A 14 -42.92 -16.13 -18.68
CA GLN A 14 -43.32 -15.05 -17.77
C GLN A 14 -42.36 -13.85 -17.86
N PRO A 15 -42.80 -12.63 -17.52
CA PRO A 15 -41.91 -11.47 -17.44
C PRO A 15 -40.77 -11.70 -16.44
N TYR A 16 -39.54 -11.37 -16.84
CA TYR A 16 -38.39 -11.45 -15.95
C TYR A 16 -38.30 -10.22 -15.04
N ASN A 17 -38.53 -10.40 -13.73
CA ASN A 17 -38.69 -9.31 -12.77
C ASN A 17 -37.39 -8.89 -12.06
N HIS A 18 -36.25 -9.51 -12.37
CA HIS A 18 -34.97 -9.20 -11.75
C HIS A 18 -34.07 -8.28 -12.59
N ALA A 19 -34.54 -7.84 -13.77
CA ALA A 19 -33.78 -6.91 -14.62
C ALA A 19 -33.63 -5.54 -13.93
N VAL A 20 -32.39 -5.15 -13.63
CA VAL A 20 -32.06 -3.84 -13.05
C VAL A 20 -31.77 -2.76 -14.09
N ALA A 21 -31.48 -3.17 -15.32
CA ALA A 21 -31.23 -2.34 -16.48
C ALA A 21 -31.50 -3.13 -17.79
N GLY A 22 -31.46 -2.46 -18.94
CA GLY A 22 -31.63 -3.08 -20.25
C GLY A 22 -32.89 -2.65 -21.01
N HIS A 23 -33.27 -3.45 -22.00
CA HIS A 23 -34.43 -3.23 -22.85
C HIS A 23 -35.65 -4.01 -22.34
N ASP A 24 -36.84 -3.41 -22.44
CA ASP A 24 -38.09 -4.05 -22.03
C ASP A 24 -38.40 -5.29 -22.88
N GLY A 25 -39.00 -6.31 -22.27
CA GLY A 25 -39.46 -7.52 -22.96
C GLY A 25 -38.64 -8.79 -22.70
N THR A 26 -37.76 -8.79 -21.70
CA THR A 26 -37.07 -10.00 -21.23
C THR A 26 -38.04 -10.95 -20.54
N LEU A 27 -37.90 -12.24 -20.83
CA LEU A 27 -38.76 -13.31 -20.34
C LEU A 27 -37.96 -14.33 -19.55
N SER A 28 -38.67 -15.12 -18.75
CA SER A 28 -38.15 -16.29 -18.04
C SER A 28 -39.10 -17.46 -18.26
N ASP A 29 -38.59 -18.67 -18.14
CA ASP A 29 -39.42 -19.87 -17.96
C ASP A 29 -40.13 -19.86 -16.58
N PRO A 30 -41.15 -20.71 -16.37
CA PRO A 30 -41.88 -20.81 -15.10
C PRO A 30 -41.00 -21.11 -13.88
N ASP A 31 -39.96 -21.93 -14.07
CA ASP A 31 -39.07 -22.38 -13.00
C ASP A 31 -37.95 -21.35 -12.73
N GLY A 32 -37.78 -20.37 -13.60
CA GLY A 32 -36.82 -19.28 -13.45
C GLY A 32 -35.38 -19.66 -13.78
N GLU A 33 -35.17 -20.79 -14.45
CA GLU A 33 -33.87 -21.35 -14.82
C GLU A 33 -33.28 -20.68 -16.08
N PHE A 34 -34.14 -20.27 -17.01
CA PHE A 34 -33.78 -19.69 -18.30
C PHE A 34 -34.14 -18.21 -18.38
N PHE A 35 -33.17 -17.42 -18.85
CA PHE A 35 -33.35 -16.03 -19.21
C PHE A 35 -33.43 -15.86 -20.73
N ILE A 36 -34.54 -15.30 -21.20
CA ILE A 36 -34.83 -15.16 -22.63
C ILE A 36 -34.81 -13.68 -22.98
N LYS A 37 -33.84 -13.30 -23.81
CA LYS A 37 -33.58 -11.90 -24.17
C LYS A 37 -33.87 -11.67 -25.65
N PRO A 38 -34.89 -10.85 -26.00
CA PRO A 38 -35.06 -10.36 -27.37
C PRO A 38 -33.80 -9.66 -27.84
N CYS A 39 -33.30 -10.00 -29.02
CA CYS A 39 -32.01 -9.51 -29.52
C CYS A 39 -31.98 -9.39 -31.05
N VAL A 40 -30.91 -8.76 -31.55
CA VAL A 40 -30.62 -8.66 -32.99
C VAL A 40 -29.76 -9.83 -33.44
N GLN A 41 -29.77 -10.15 -34.74
CA GLN A 41 -28.97 -11.27 -35.28
C GLN A 41 -27.48 -11.15 -34.93
N GLN A 42 -26.93 -9.94 -34.95
CA GLN A 42 -25.54 -9.69 -34.57
C GLN A 42 -25.20 -10.18 -33.15
N GLU A 43 -26.13 -10.07 -32.20
CA GLU A 43 -25.92 -10.54 -30.82
C GLU A 43 -25.88 -12.08 -30.79
N ILE A 44 -26.79 -12.74 -31.52
CA ILE A 44 -26.81 -14.20 -31.68
C ILE A 44 -25.50 -14.69 -32.28
N ASP A 45 -25.05 -14.07 -33.38
CA ASP A 45 -23.81 -14.44 -34.07
C ASP A 45 -22.60 -14.30 -33.14
N PHE A 46 -22.61 -13.29 -32.26
CA PHE A 46 -21.56 -13.09 -31.27
C PHE A 46 -21.53 -14.21 -30.23
N TYR A 47 -22.69 -14.58 -29.65
CA TYR A 47 -22.82 -15.71 -28.71
C TYR A 47 -22.38 -17.03 -29.36
N GLU A 48 -22.91 -17.35 -30.54
CA GLU A 48 -22.56 -18.60 -31.24
C GLU A 48 -21.07 -18.69 -31.57
N LYS A 49 -20.45 -17.57 -31.96
CA LYS A 49 -19.01 -17.54 -32.24
C LYS A 49 -18.17 -17.65 -30.96
N ALA A 50 -18.58 -17.01 -29.87
CA ALA A 50 -17.88 -17.12 -28.59
C ALA A 50 -17.81 -18.58 -28.12
N PHE A 51 -18.96 -19.27 -28.06
CA PHE A 51 -19.04 -20.66 -27.60
C PHE A 51 -18.47 -21.69 -28.58
N ARG A 52 -18.21 -21.32 -29.84
CA ARG A 52 -17.58 -22.20 -30.83
C ARG A 52 -16.07 -22.04 -30.89
N ASP A 53 -15.58 -20.80 -30.89
CA ASP A 53 -14.19 -20.49 -31.27
C ASP A 53 -13.38 -19.83 -30.13
N HIS A 54 -14.04 -19.35 -29.05
CA HIS A 54 -13.42 -18.54 -27.99
C HIS A 54 -13.89 -18.97 -26.59
N LEU A 55 -13.60 -20.21 -26.20
CA LEU A 55 -14.12 -20.82 -24.97
C LEU A 55 -13.77 -20.03 -23.69
N ASP A 56 -12.56 -19.47 -23.60
CA ASP A 56 -12.14 -18.65 -22.46
C ASP A 56 -12.99 -17.38 -22.32
N PHE A 57 -13.39 -16.77 -23.44
CA PHE A 57 -14.30 -15.63 -23.47
C PHE A 57 -15.74 -16.07 -23.16
N ALA A 58 -16.17 -17.21 -23.70
CA ALA A 58 -17.49 -17.77 -23.44
C ALA A 58 -17.72 -18.07 -21.94
N ALA A 59 -16.68 -18.47 -21.21
CA ALA A 59 -16.74 -18.69 -19.76
C ALA A 59 -17.12 -17.42 -18.95
N LEU A 60 -16.79 -16.24 -19.48
CA LEU A 60 -17.18 -14.95 -18.88
C LEU A 60 -18.66 -14.60 -19.15
N MET A 61 -19.31 -15.28 -20.09
CA MET A 61 -20.69 -15.00 -20.51
C MET A 61 -21.68 -15.92 -19.78
N PRO A 62 -22.96 -15.52 -19.62
CA PRO A 62 -23.98 -16.48 -19.22
C PRO A 62 -24.04 -17.63 -20.23
N LEU A 63 -24.23 -18.86 -19.74
CA LEU A 63 -24.27 -20.05 -20.58
C LEU A 63 -25.31 -19.88 -21.68
N TYR A 64 -24.86 -19.98 -22.93
CA TYR A 64 -25.71 -19.87 -24.10
C TYR A 64 -26.35 -21.21 -24.42
N LEU A 65 -27.68 -21.28 -24.31
CA LEU A 65 -28.45 -22.50 -24.48
C LEU A 65 -29.10 -22.62 -25.87
N GLY A 66 -29.06 -21.53 -26.65
CA GLY A 66 -29.56 -21.48 -28.02
C GLY A 66 -30.39 -20.23 -28.33
N THR A 67 -31.19 -20.30 -29.38
CA THR A 67 -32.09 -19.22 -29.79
C THR A 67 -33.55 -19.65 -29.76
N LEU A 68 -34.43 -18.66 -29.58
CA LEU A 68 -35.87 -18.84 -29.65
C LEU A 68 -36.47 -17.83 -30.64
N ALA A 69 -37.31 -18.34 -31.57
CA ALA A 69 -38.09 -17.51 -32.47
C ALA A 69 -39.52 -17.34 -31.93
N LEU A 70 -39.82 -16.16 -31.40
CA LEU A 70 -41.13 -15.80 -30.87
C LEU A 70 -42.00 -15.29 -32.02
N ASN A 71 -42.75 -16.18 -32.67
CA ASN A 71 -43.72 -15.79 -33.70
C ASN A 71 -45.05 -15.42 -33.03
N ASP A 72 -45.48 -14.16 -33.11
CA ASP A 72 -46.78 -13.66 -32.60
C ASP A 72 -48.02 -14.25 -33.33
N VAL A 73 -47.85 -15.27 -34.19
CA VAL A 73 -48.92 -15.81 -35.05
C VAL A 73 -48.99 -17.33 -34.94
N THR A 74 -49.47 -17.83 -33.81
CA THR A 74 -49.82 -19.25 -33.67
C THR A 74 -51.25 -19.49 -33.20
N ASP A 75 -52.10 -18.47 -33.10
CA ASP A 75 -53.51 -18.69 -32.77
C ASP A 75 -54.47 -18.35 -33.90
N VAL A 76 -55.29 -19.33 -34.27
CA VAL A 76 -56.40 -19.18 -35.23
C VAL A 76 -57.43 -18.16 -34.71
N ASP A 77 -57.45 -17.94 -33.40
CA ASP A 77 -58.32 -16.99 -32.72
C ASP A 77 -57.98 -15.52 -33.01
N SER A 78 -56.71 -15.19 -33.29
CA SER A 78 -56.28 -13.81 -33.59
C SER A 78 -56.74 -13.33 -34.98
N LEU A 79 -57.01 -14.25 -35.91
CA LEU A 79 -57.57 -13.96 -37.24
C LEU A 79 -59.09 -13.68 -37.18
N ASN A 80 -59.78 -14.22 -36.18
CA ASN A 80 -61.22 -13.98 -35.99
C ASN A 80 -61.52 -12.58 -35.45
N GLU A 81 -60.60 -11.97 -34.71
CA GLU A 81 -60.77 -10.60 -34.17
C GLU A 81 -60.58 -9.50 -35.22
N GLN A 82 -59.80 -9.74 -36.28
CA GLN A 82 -59.43 -8.68 -37.23
C GLN A 82 -60.30 -8.63 -38.50
N LEU A 83 -61.12 -9.65 -38.79
CA LEU A 83 -62.07 -9.66 -39.93
C LEU A 83 -63.40 -10.36 -39.54
N PRO A 84 -64.33 -9.67 -38.86
CA PRO A 84 -65.61 -10.26 -38.51
C PRO A 84 -66.50 -10.33 -39.76
N GLY A 85 -66.60 -11.52 -40.37
CA GLY A 85 -67.63 -11.80 -41.39
C GLY A 85 -67.25 -12.68 -42.58
N ILE A 86 -65.99 -13.10 -42.72
CA ILE A 86 -65.56 -13.96 -43.87
C ILE A 86 -65.16 -15.38 -43.40
N ALA A 87 -65.03 -15.60 -42.08
CA ALA A 87 -64.49 -16.83 -41.51
C ALA A 87 -65.42 -18.06 -41.60
N ASP A 88 -66.73 -17.89 -41.84
CA ASP A 88 -67.70 -18.98 -41.81
C ASP A 88 -67.81 -19.81 -43.10
N HIS A 89 -67.13 -19.40 -44.19
CA HIS A 89 -67.29 -20.04 -45.51
C HIS A 89 -66.00 -20.52 -46.18
N LEU A 90 -64.86 -20.51 -45.47
CA LEU A 90 -63.59 -21.03 -45.99
C LEU A 90 -63.23 -22.35 -45.29
N SER A 91 -62.94 -23.39 -46.08
CA SER A 91 -62.45 -24.67 -45.57
C SER A 91 -61.08 -24.50 -44.90
N GLN A 92 -60.82 -25.32 -43.88
CA GLN A 92 -59.60 -25.27 -43.06
C GLN A 92 -58.31 -25.25 -43.90
N GLY A 93 -58.28 -26.01 -45.01
CA GLY A 93 -57.12 -26.04 -45.91
C GLY A 93 -56.81 -24.71 -46.61
N LEU A 94 -57.80 -23.89 -46.96
CA LEU A 94 -57.55 -22.57 -47.56
C LEU A 94 -57.09 -21.53 -46.53
N LYS A 95 -57.43 -21.70 -45.25
CA LYS A 95 -56.95 -20.83 -44.16
C LYS A 95 -55.46 -21.06 -43.89
N GLU A 96 -55.03 -22.32 -43.91
CA GLU A 96 -53.61 -22.69 -43.77
C GLU A 96 -52.77 -22.21 -44.96
N GLU A 97 -53.30 -22.32 -46.18
CA GLU A 97 -52.62 -21.87 -47.40
C GLU A 97 -52.53 -20.32 -47.49
N ALA A 98 -53.57 -19.61 -47.05
CA ALA A 98 -53.55 -18.15 -46.95
C ALA A 98 -52.56 -17.64 -45.88
N VAL A 99 -52.41 -18.36 -44.77
CA VAL A 99 -51.39 -18.08 -43.75
C VAL A 99 -49.98 -18.33 -44.30
N LEU A 100 -49.78 -19.36 -45.13
CA LEU A 100 -48.50 -19.62 -45.78
C LEU A 100 -48.13 -18.52 -46.79
N MET A 101 -49.09 -18.07 -47.62
CA MET A 101 -48.87 -16.96 -48.56
C MET A 101 -48.65 -15.62 -47.85
N ALA A 102 -49.33 -15.37 -46.74
CA ALA A 102 -49.09 -14.18 -45.92
C ALA A 102 -47.71 -14.22 -45.24
N LYS A 103 -47.24 -15.40 -44.83
CA LYS A 103 -45.88 -15.62 -44.31
C LYS A 103 -44.81 -15.35 -45.37
N GLU A 104 -45.02 -15.82 -46.61
CA GLU A 104 -44.08 -15.58 -47.72
C GLU A 104 -44.08 -14.10 -48.16
N ALA A 105 -45.24 -13.43 -48.16
CA ALA A 105 -45.34 -12.01 -48.49
C ALA A 105 -44.70 -11.12 -47.41
N ALA A 106 -44.94 -11.37 -46.12
CA ALA A 106 -44.33 -10.62 -45.03
C ALA A 106 -42.80 -10.86 -44.93
N ALA A 107 -42.33 -12.08 -45.23
CA ALA A 107 -40.91 -12.38 -45.31
C ALA A 107 -40.24 -11.70 -46.52
N ALA A 108 -40.92 -11.60 -47.65
CA ALA A 108 -40.43 -10.89 -48.83
C ALA A 108 -40.40 -9.36 -48.65
N GLU A 109 -41.38 -8.80 -47.93
CA GLU A 109 -41.45 -7.36 -47.61
C GLU A 109 -40.35 -6.95 -46.62
N ALA A 110 -40.08 -7.78 -45.59
CA ALA A 110 -38.96 -7.61 -44.67
C ALA A 110 -37.58 -7.74 -45.34
N ALA A 111 -37.46 -8.59 -46.38
CA ALA A 111 -36.24 -8.72 -47.16
C ALA A 111 -36.03 -7.56 -48.16
N ALA A 112 -37.11 -6.92 -48.62
CA ALA A 112 -37.04 -5.79 -49.56
C ALA A 112 -36.69 -4.45 -48.89
N GLU A 113 -36.91 -4.29 -47.58
CA GLU A 113 -36.57 -3.05 -46.84
C GLU A 113 -35.06 -2.88 -46.53
N GLN A 114 -34.21 -3.87 -46.82
CA GLN A 114 -32.76 -3.79 -46.60
C GLN A 114 -31.94 -3.38 -47.84
N ALA A 115 -32.58 -3.09 -48.98
CA ALA A 115 -31.89 -2.61 -50.17
C ALA A 115 -32.14 -1.11 -50.39
N ASP A 116 -31.12 -0.31 -50.03
CA ASP A 116 -30.82 1.03 -50.55
C ASP A 116 -31.73 2.20 -50.09
N GLN A 117 -31.39 2.85 -48.97
CA GLN A 117 -31.78 4.25 -48.71
C GLN A 117 -30.63 5.09 -48.09
N PRO A 118 -30.45 6.35 -48.54
CA PRO A 118 -29.32 7.19 -48.16
C PRO A 118 -29.46 7.85 -46.78
N ILE A 119 -28.28 8.12 -46.20
CA ILE A 119 -28.00 8.72 -44.90
C ILE A 119 -28.52 10.16 -44.83
N ASP A 120 -29.59 10.42 -44.06
CA ASP A 120 -29.71 11.51 -43.06
C ASP A 120 -31.14 11.54 -42.47
N ILE A 121 -31.44 10.61 -41.56
CA ILE A 121 -32.69 10.62 -40.78
C ILE A 121 -32.37 10.94 -39.32
N ALA A 122 -32.98 12.01 -38.81
CA ALA A 122 -32.87 12.45 -37.43
C ALA A 122 -33.23 11.30 -36.47
N TRP A 123 -32.22 10.72 -35.82
CA TRP A 123 -32.37 9.64 -34.86
C TRP A 123 -33.31 10.06 -33.71
N ARG A 124 -34.45 9.37 -33.56
CA ARG A 124 -35.39 9.56 -32.45
C ARG A 124 -35.26 8.39 -31.47
N PRO A 125 -35.06 8.64 -30.17
CA PRO A 125 -35.00 7.56 -29.18
C PRO A 125 -36.33 6.80 -29.14
N ASN A 126 -36.29 5.47 -29.15
CA ASN A 126 -37.49 4.65 -28.96
C ASN A 126 -38.08 4.92 -27.57
N LYS A 127 -39.35 5.31 -27.49
CA LYS A 127 -40.02 5.69 -26.23
C LYS A 127 -40.37 4.49 -25.35
N ASN A 128 -40.45 3.28 -25.92
CA ASN A 128 -40.91 2.08 -25.21
C ASN A 128 -39.81 1.04 -24.94
N SER A 129 -38.53 1.38 -25.19
CA SER A 129 -37.34 0.51 -24.97
C SER A 129 -37.32 -0.88 -25.62
N LYS A 130 -38.45 -1.40 -26.13
CA LYS A 130 -38.60 -2.75 -26.69
C LYS A 130 -37.84 -2.88 -28.01
N ILE A 131 -37.10 -3.98 -28.14
CA ILE A 131 -36.45 -4.35 -29.40
C ILE A 131 -37.51 -4.94 -30.32
N SER A 132 -37.65 -4.39 -31.53
CA SER A 132 -38.59 -4.90 -32.54
C SER A 132 -37.96 -6.08 -33.26
N THR A 133 -38.02 -7.26 -32.64
CA THR A 133 -37.44 -8.51 -33.14
C THR A 133 -38.31 -9.70 -32.73
N ASN A 134 -38.35 -10.74 -33.56
CA ASN A 134 -38.95 -12.04 -33.22
C ASN A 134 -37.89 -13.05 -32.77
N LYS A 135 -36.61 -12.64 -32.65
CA LYS A 135 -35.50 -13.51 -32.24
C LYS A 135 -35.06 -13.19 -30.82
N SER A 136 -34.79 -14.23 -30.04
CA SER A 136 -34.25 -14.13 -28.69
C SER A 136 -33.09 -15.10 -28.49
N VAL A 137 -32.11 -14.71 -27.68
CA VAL A 137 -31.14 -15.66 -27.11
C VAL A 137 -31.74 -16.26 -25.85
N VAL A 138 -31.47 -17.55 -25.62
CA VAL A 138 -31.81 -18.28 -24.40
C VAL A 138 -30.52 -18.49 -23.62
N LEU A 139 -30.47 -17.94 -22.42
CA LEU A 139 -29.30 -17.95 -21.54
C LEU A 139 -29.65 -18.60 -20.21
N GLN A 140 -28.67 -19.17 -19.51
CA GLN A 140 -28.86 -19.49 -18.09
C GLN A 140 -29.15 -18.22 -17.29
N ASN A 141 -30.15 -18.27 -16.42
CA ASN A 141 -30.48 -17.15 -15.52
C ASN A 141 -29.44 -17.05 -14.39
N THR A 142 -28.66 -15.97 -14.36
CA THR A 142 -27.61 -15.76 -13.36
C THR A 142 -28.15 -15.52 -11.95
N THR A 143 -29.45 -15.27 -11.78
CA THR A 143 -30.09 -15.11 -10.46
C THR A 143 -30.72 -16.40 -9.96
N HIS A 144 -30.75 -17.47 -10.75
CA HIS A 144 -31.30 -18.75 -10.34
C HIS A 144 -30.42 -19.38 -9.26
N GLY A 145 -31.03 -19.97 -8.23
CA GLY A 145 -30.32 -20.57 -7.08
C GLY A 145 -30.07 -19.60 -5.91
N PHE A 146 -30.21 -18.28 -6.09
CA PHE A 146 -30.12 -17.31 -5.00
C PHE A 146 -31.48 -17.13 -4.31
N LYS A 147 -31.48 -16.96 -2.98
CA LYS A 147 -32.65 -16.65 -2.17
C LYS A 147 -33.00 -15.16 -2.25
N LYS A 148 -32.01 -14.27 -2.11
CA LYS A 148 -32.17 -12.81 -2.21
C LYS A 148 -31.05 -12.20 -3.07
N PRO A 149 -31.08 -12.38 -4.41
CA PRO A 149 -29.99 -11.92 -5.28
C PRO A 149 -29.87 -10.39 -5.27
N ASN A 150 -28.74 -9.89 -4.76
CA ASN A 150 -28.29 -8.52 -5.02
C ASN A 150 -27.68 -8.46 -6.42
N ILE A 151 -28.05 -7.46 -7.22
CA ILE A 151 -27.68 -7.38 -8.64
C ILE A 151 -27.15 -5.98 -8.96
N LEU A 152 -26.03 -5.90 -9.67
CA LEU A 152 -25.43 -4.66 -10.16
C LEU A 152 -25.03 -4.81 -11.64
N ASP A 153 -25.54 -3.95 -12.50
CA ASP A 153 -25.10 -3.78 -13.90
C ASP A 153 -24.08 -2.64 -13.97
N ALA A 154 -22.82 -2.98 -14.23
CA ALA A 154 -21.73 -2.05 -14.48
C ALA A 154 -21.46 -1.93 -15.99
N LYS A 155 -21.93 -0.84 -16.59
CA LYS A 155 -21.83 -0.59 -18.03
C LYS A 155 -20.47 -0.03 -18.41
N LEU A 156 -19.74 -0.77 -19.24
CA LEU A 156 -18.35 -0.51 -19.63
C LEU A 156 -18.23 0.45 -20.81
N GLY A 157 -17.06 1.06 -20.94
CA GLY A 157 -16.64 1.92 -22.04
C GLY A 157 -16.68 3.40 -21.71
N GLN A 158 -15.62 4.13 -22.09
CA GLN A 158 -15.66 5.60 -22.24
C GLN A 158 -16.45 6.00 -23.49
N ARG A 159 -16.31 5.22 -24.56
CA ARG A 159 -17.07 5.32 -25.80
C ARG A 159 -18.20 4.28 -25.79
N LEU A 160 -19.44 4.75 -25.94
CA LEU A 160 -20.65 3.94 -25.79
C LEU A 160 -21.38 3.65 -27.12
N TRP A 161 -20.79 4.02 -28.26
CA TRP A 161 -21.42 3.95 -29.58
C TRP A 161 -20.51 3.30 -30.62
N ALA A 162 -21.07 2.43 -31.46
CA ALA A 162 -20.37 1.74 -32.56
C ALA A 162 -20.03 2.64 -33.75
N ASP A 163 -19.07 2.23 -34.59
CA ASP A 163 -18.50 3.05 -35.68
C ASP A 163 -19.51 3.48 -36.75
N ASP A 164 -20.65 2.79 -36.87
CA ASP A 164 -21.74 3.07 -37.78
C ASP A 164 -22.84 3.98 -37.18
N ALA A 165 -22.75 4.32 -35.88
CA ALA A 165 -23.79 5.06 -35.19
C ALA A 165 -24.04 6.46 -35.81
N PRO A 166 -25.30 6.92 -35.95
CA PRO A 166 -25.61 8.27 -36.45
C PRO A 166 -25.03 9.39 -35.57
N MET A 167 -24.66 10.53 -36.15
CA MET A 167 -24.03 11.66 -35.43
C MET A 167 -24.80 12.14 -34.19
N ALA A 168 -26.14 12.17 -34.27
CA ALA A 168 -26.99 12.53 -33.14
C ALA A 168 -26.90 11.52 -31.98
N LYS A 169 -26.77 10.21 -32.28
CA LYS A 169 -26.55 9.15 -31.28
C LYS A 169 -25.17 9.32 -30.64
N ARG A 170 -24.11 9.53 -31.44
CA ARG A 170 -22.74 9.77 -30.94
C ARG A 170 -22.68 10.92 -29.94
N LYS A 171 -23.17 12.10 -30.36
CA LYS A 171 -23.16 13.31 -29.53
C LYS A 171 -23.86 13.09 -28.18
N ARG A 172 -25.02 12.44 -28.17
CA ARG A 172 -25.76 12.14 -26.94
C ARG A 172 -24.97 11.22 -26.01
N PHE A 173 -24.37 10.16 -26.54
CA PHE A 173 -23.59 9.21 -25.73
C PHE A 173 -22.26 9.80 -25.24
N ASP A 174 -21.65 10.71 -26.00
CA ASP A 174 -20.47 11.47 -25.55
C ASP A 174 -20.83 12.42 -24.40
N GLU A 175 -21.99 13.09 -24.46
CA GLU A 175 -22.51 13.92 -23.36
C GLU A 175 -22.79 13.09 -22.10
N ILE A 176 -23.39 11.90 -22.25
CA ILE A 176 -23.60 10.97 -21.13
C ILE A 176 -22.26 10.53 -20.55
N SER A 177 -21.33 10.08 -21.38
CA SER A 177 -20.02 9.60 -20.93
C SER A 177 -19.27 10.67 -20.13
N LYS A 178 -19.28 11.92 -20.59
CA LYS A 178 -18.66 13.06 -19.88
C LYS A 178 -19.33 13.39 -18.55
N ALA A 179 -20.64 13.17 -18.45
CA ALA A 179 -21.42 13.54 -17.27
C ALA A 179 -21.47 12.44 -16.20
N THR A 180 -21.08 11.20 -16.53
CA THR A 180 -21.11 10.06 -15.61
C THR A 180 -19.73 9.52 -15.34
N THR A 181 -19.65 8.50 -14.48
CA THR A 181 -18.38 7.83 -14.18
C THR A 181 -17.76 7.13 -15.39
N ASN A 182 -18.49 6.89 -16.50
CA ASN A 182 -17.90 6.31 -17.72
C ASN A 182 -16.72 7.12 -18.23
N GLY A 183 -16.82 8.45 -18.24
CA GLY A 183 -15.74 9.31 -18.69
C GLY A 183 -14.51 9.22 -17.80
N SER A 184 -14.70 9.17 -16.48
CA SER A 184 -13.61 9.15 -15.48
C SER A 184 -13.00 7.78 -15.20
N HIS A 185 -13.82 6.73 -15.13
CA HIS A 185 -13.48 5.40 -14.61
C HIS A 185 -13.75 4.30 -15.64
N GLY A 186 -14.16 4.62 -16.87
CA GLY A 186 -14.45 3.62 -17.90
C GLY A 186 -15.71 2.79 -17.66
N PHE A 187 -16.46 2.98 -16.56
CA PHE A 187 -17.74 2.31 -16.31
C PHE A 187 -18.76 3.21 -15.58
N ARG A 188 -20.04 2.83 -15.60
CA ARG A 188 -21.06 3.37 -14.67
C ARG A 188 -21.98 2.29 -14.13
N ILE A 189 -22.56 2.54 -12.97
CA ILE A 189 -23.71 1.80 -12.45
C ILE A 189 -24.92 2.11 -13.35
N ALA A 190 -25.36 1.17 -14.19
CA ALA A 190 -26.52 1.35 -15.06
C ALA A 190 -27.83 0.99 -14.36
N GLY A 191 -27.77 0.09 -13.40
CA GLY A 191 -28.87 -0.32 -12.54
C GLY A 191 -28.34 -1.18 -11.40
N MET A 192 -29.00 -1.13 -10.25
CA MET A 192 -28.60 -1.88 -9.07
C MET A 192 -29.84 -2.23 -8.23
N ARG A 193 -29.86 -3.41 -7.62
CA ARG A 193 -30.91 -3.89 -6.71
C ARG A 193 -30.25 -4.50 -5.47
N VAL A 194 -30.64 -4.00 -4.29
CA VAL A 194 -30.02 -4.39 -3.00
C VAL A 194 -31.09 -4.76 -1.97
N TYR A 195 -31.03 -5.99 -1.45
CA TYR A 195 -31.91 -6.50 -0.41
C TYR A 195 -31.73 -5.69 0.86
N LYS A 196 -32.82 -5.18 1.44
CA LYS A 196 -32.81 -4.25 2.59
C LYS A 196 -31.84 -3.07 2.40
N GLY A 197 -31.76 -2.54 1.18
CA GLY A 197 -30.87 -1.42 0.83
C GLY A 197 -31.27 -0.04 1.38
N SER A 198 -32.31 0.04 2.22
CA SER A 198 -32.74 1.29 2.87
C SER A 198 -33.47 1.02 4.18
N ASP A 199 -33.39 1.97 5.12
CA ASP A 199 -34.12 1.97 6.39
C ASP A 199 -35.59 2.36 6.22
N LYS A 200 -35.95 2.92 5.06
CA LYS A 200 -37.29 3.40 4.77
C LYS A 200 -38.09 2.32 4.06
N ALA A 201 -39.14 1.83 4.71
CA ALA A 201 -40.00 0.78 4.17
C ALA A 201 -40.70 1.16 2.85
N ASP A 202 -40.93 2.46 2.60
CA ASP A 202 -41.52 2.97 1.35
C ASP A 202 -40.53 3.02 0.18
N GLU A 203 -39.23 2.84 0.42
CA GLU A 203 -38.20 2.72 -0.62
C GLU A 203 -37.93 1.26 -1.03
N LEU A 204 -38.57 0.29 -0.37
CA LEU A 204 -38.41 -1.14 -0.64
C LEU A 204 -39.59 -1.68 -1.47
N ASP A 205 -39.30 -2.58 -2.40
CA ASP A 205 -40.32 -3.34 -3.12
C ASP A 205 -40.97 -4.42 -2.24
N SER A 206 -41.96 -5.15 -2.79
CA SER A 206 -42.67 -6.22 -2.07
C SER A 206 -41.77 -7.36 -1.61
N ASP A 207 -40.60 -7.53 -2.23
CA ASP A 207 -39.65 -8.60 -1.93
C ASP A 207 -38.53 -8.13 -0.99
N GLY A 208 -38.57 -6.86 -0.57
CA GLY A 208 -37.65 -6.24 0.38
C GLY A 208 -36.41 -5.60 -0.24
N PHE A 209 -36.40 -5.32 -1.55
CA PHE A 209 -35.25 -4.73 -2.22
C PHE A 209 -35.42 -3.24 -2.49
N LYS A 210 -34.31 -2.50 -2.43
CA LYS A 210 -34.22 -1.16 -3.01
C LYS A 210 -33.69 -1.25 -4.43
N VAL A 211 -34.41 -0.65 -5.37
CA VAL A 211 -34.01 -0.58 -6.78
C VAL A 211 -33.46 0.81 -7.10
N PHE A 212 -32.22 0.84 -7.57
CA PHE A 212 -31.51 2.02 -8.03
C PHE A 212 -31.52 2.00 -9.57
N ASN A 213 -32.34 2.87 -10.16
CA ASN A 213 -32.52 2.93 -11.60
C ASN A 213 -31.37 3.65 -12.33
N LYS A 214 -31.47 3.78 -13.65
CA LYS A 214 -30.48 4.47 -14.50
C LYS A 214 -30.16 5.91 -14.09
N ASP A 215 -31.07 6.60 -13.41
CA ASP A 215 -30.88 7.99 -13.00
C ASP A 215 -29.96 8.07 -11.78
N TYR A 216 -29.92 7.01 -10.96
CA TYR A 216 -28.98 6.88 -9.85
C TYR A 216 -27.53 6.99 -10.31
N GLY A 217 -27.09 6.11 -11.22
CA GLY A 217 -25.73 6.14 -11.74
C GLY A 217 -25.42 7.29 -12.69
N ARG A 218 -26.43 8.07 -13.11
CA ARG A 218 -26.26 9.26 -13.95
C ARG A 218 -26.14 10.56 -13.17
N PHE A 219 -26.82 10.66 -12.03
CA PHE A 219 -26.98 11.93 -11.32
C PHE A 219 -26.53 11.86 -9.86
N SER A 220 -26.49 10.67 -9.25
CA SER A 220 -26.10 10.50 -7.84
C SER A 220 -24.67 9.95 -7.69
N VAL A 221 -24.25 9.05 -8.59
CA VAL A 221 -22.91 8.46 -8.57
C VAL A 221 -21.95 9.30 -9.42
N ASN A 222 -20.79 9.63 -8.85
CA ASN A 222 -19.74 10.44 -9.45
C ASN A 222 -18.36 9.96 -8.99
N LYS A 223 -17.30 10.62 -9.47
CA LYS A 223 -15.92 10.23 -9.19
C LYS A 223 -15.53 10.26 -7.70
N ASP A 224 -16.22 11.05 -6.88
CA ASP A 224 -15.86 11.25 -5.47
C ASP A 224 -16.58 10.26 -4.54
N ASN A 225 -17.65 9.59 -5.01
CA ASN A 225 -18.42 8.63 -4.21
C ASN A 225 -18.54 7.22 -4.82
N VAL A 226 -18.05 6.97 -6.03
CA VAL A 226 -18.20 5.65 -6.71
C VAL A 226 -17.72 4.46 -5.87
N VAL A 227 -16.61 4.62 -5.13
CA VAL A 227 -16.07 3.61 -4.20
C VAL A 227 -17.08 3.30 -3.11
N GLN A 228 -17.62 4.33 -2.46
CA GLN A 228 -18.62 4.19 -1.41
C GLN A 228 -19.91 3.54 -1.93
N GLU A 229 -20.35 3.88 -3.15
CA GLU A 229 -21.58 3.34 -3.72
C GLU A 229 -21.47 1.86 -4.11
N LEU A 230 -20.28 1.43 -4.55
CA LEU A 230 -19.97 0.00 -4.72
C LEU A 230 -19.82 -0.70 -3.37
N GLY A 231 -19.28 -0.03 -2.34
CA GLY A 231 -19.28 -0.54 -0.98
C GLY A 231 -20.70 -0.80 -0.46
N ASN A 232 -21.64 0.15 -0.66
CA ASN A 232 -23.05 0.01 -0.27
C ASN A 232 -23.78 -1.16 -0.96
N PHE A 233 -23.29 -1.62 -2.12
CA PHE A 233 -23.81 -2.79 -2.81
C PHE A 233 -23.47 -4.09 -2.07
N ILE A 234 -22.26 -4.19 -1.52
CA ILE A 234 -21.71 -5.39 -0.90
C ILE A 234 -21.98 -5.40 0.62
N PHE A 235 -21.59 -4.32 1.30
CA PHE A 235 -21.62 -4.22 2.76
C PHE A 235 -22.99 -3.74 3.24
N ASN A 236 -23.74 -4.63 3.87
CA ASN A 236 -25.10 -4.33 4.34
C ASN A 236 -25.47 -5.09 5.62
N GLU A 237 -25.09 -4.51 6.77
CA GLU A 237 -25.37 -5.08 8.10
C GLU A 237 -26.86 -5.35 8.33
N ARG A 238 -27.77 -4.57 7.71
CA ARG A 238 -29.23 -4.75 7.84
C ARG A 238 -29.72 -6.07 7.25
N ALA A 239 -29.00 -6.55 6.24
CA ALA A 239 -29.25 -7.83 5.63
C ALA A 239 -28.47 -8.97 6.29
N GLY A 240 -27.72 -8.69 7.36
CA GLY A 240 -26.87 -9.68 8.05
C GLY A 240 -25.53 -9.93 7.36
N ILE A 241 -25.15 -9.09 6.39
CA ILE A 241 -23.83 -9.14 5.76
C ILE A 241 -22.89 -8.29 6.62
N ASP A 242 -22.10 -8.96 7.44
CA ASP A 242 -21.04 -8.34 8.24
C ASP A 242 -19.78 -8.07 7.38
N GLU A 243 -18.77 -7.48 8.00
CA GLU A 243 -17.53 -7.09 7.31
C GLU A 243 -16.81 -8.30 6.71
N ASP A 244 -16.79 -9.44 7.41
CA ASP A 244 -16.14 -10.68 6.95
C ASP A 244 -16.86 -11.26 5.72
N LEU A 245 -18.19 -11.36 5.76
CA LEU A 245 -19.00 -11.83 4.63
C LEU A 245 -18.88 -10.88 3.42
N GLY A 246 -18.95 -9.57 3.67
CA GLY A 246 -18.80 -8.56 2.62
C GLY A 246 -17.43 -8.63 1.95
N ARG A 247 -16.35 -8.80 2.72
CA ARG A 247 -14.99 -8.97 2.21
C ARG A 247 -14.83 -10.25 1.41
N ALA A 248 -15.39 -11.36 1.89
CA ALA A 248 -15.34 -12.63 1.19
C ALA A 248 -15.98 -12.51 -0.21
N VAL A 249 -17.13 -11.84 -0.31
CA VAL A 249 -17.79 -11.54 -1.59
C VAL A 249 -16.98 -10.59 -2.45
N ALA A 250 -16.43 -9.51 -1.87
CA ALA A 250 -15.59 -8.56 -2.61
C ALA A 250 -14.32 -9.22 -3.17
N GLN A 251 -13.70 -10.13 -2.42
CA GLN A 251 -12.51 -10.86 -2.83
C GLN A 251 -12.81 -11.80 -3.99
N ALA A 252 -13.93 -12.52 -3.93
CA ALA A 252 -14.34 -13.42 -5.01
C ALA A 252 -14.60 -12.64 -6.31
N PHE A 253 -15.30 -11.49 -6.23
CA PHE A 253 -15.48 -10.62 -7.39
C PHE A 253 -14.17 -10.05 -7.93
N LEU A 254 -13.21 -9.72 -7.06
CA LEU A 254 -11.90 -9.22 -7.46
C LEU A 254 -11.11 -10.24 -8.29
N GLU A 255 -11.13 -11.51 -7.89
CA GLU A 255 -10.46 -12.59 -8.60
C GLU A 255 -11.10 -12.83 -9.98
N ASP A 256 -12.43 -12.85 -10.04
CA ASP A 256 -13.17 -12.92 -11.30
C ASP A 256 -12.93 -11.70 -12.20
N LEU A 257 -12.81 -10.50 -11.63
CA LEU A 257 -12.47 -9.29 -12.38
C LEU A 257 -11.06 -9.37 -12.99
N LYS A 258 -10.08 -9.92 -12.26
CA LYS A 258 -8.72 -10.16 -12.79
C LYS A 258 -8.75 -11.15 -13.94
N ARG A 259 -9.53 -12.23 -13.82
CA ARG A 259 -9.77 -13.16 -14.93
C ARG A 259 -10.42 -12.48 -16.13
N VAL A 260 -11.41 -11.62 -15.91
CA VAL A 260 -12.04 -10.81 -16.98
C VAL A 260 -10.99 -9.94 -17.66
N GLU A 261 -10.13 -9.25 -16.91
CA GLU A 261 -9.04 -8.44 -17.49
C GLU A 261 -8.12 -9.29 -18.36
N ASP A 262 -7.64 -10.43 -17.84
CA ASP A 262 -6.73 -11.32 -18.56
C ASP A 262 -7.34 -11.81 -19.87
N VAL A 263 -8.58 -12.30 -19.84
CA VAL A 263 -9.25 -12.81 -21.05
C VAL A 263 -9.53 -11.67 -22.04
N LEU A 264 -9.99 -10.50 -21.59
CA LEU A 264 -10.26 -9.36 -22.46
C LEU A 264 -8.98 -8.75 -23.05
N ALA A 265 -7.87 -8.73 -22.31
CA ALA A 265 -6.56 -8.28 -22.80
C ALA A 265 -5.99 -9.20 -23.88
N ASN A 266 -6.38 -10.48 -23.85
CA ASN A 266 -5.99 -11.48 -24.85
C ASN A 266 -7.06 -11.73 -25.93
N SER A 267 -8.17 -10.99 -25.92
CA SER A 267 -9.26 -11.11 -26.89
C SER A 267 -9.37 -9.88 -27.77
N GLU A 268 -9.46 -10.10 -29.08
CA GLU A 268 -9.64 -9.01 -30.05
C GLU A 268 -11.12 -8.79 -30.34
N THR A 269 -11.81 -8.12 -29.41
CA THR A 269 -13.22 -7.71 -29.55
C THR A 269 -13.36 -6.20 -29.59
N ARG A 270 -14.51 -5.69 -30.04
CA ARG A 270 -14.95 -4.32 -29.79
C ARG A 270 -16.35 -4.36 -29.25
N MET A 271 -16.56 -3.82 -28.06
CA MET A 271 -17.84 -3.85 -27.39
C MET A 271 -18.26 -2.43 -27.01
N PHE A 272 -19.44 -2.02 -27.46
CA PHE A 272 -19.98 -0.70 -27.14
C PHE A 272 -21.22 -0.84 -26.26
N SER A 273 -21.15 -0.32 -25.04
CA SER A 273 -22.21 -0.44 -24.02
C SER A 273 -22.47 -1.86 -23.50
N ALA A 274 -21.49 -2.77 -23.58
CA ALA A 274 -21.49 -4.02 -22.83
C ALA A 274 -21.41 -3.76 -21.32
N SER A 275 -21.74 -4.76 -20.51
CA SER A 275 -21.80 -4.61 -19.05
C SER A 275 -21.25 -5.82 -18.31
N LEU A 276 -20.66 -5.60 -17.14
CA LEU A 276 -20.42 -6.64 -16.15
C LEU A 276 -21.61 -6.70 -15.20
N LEU A 277 -22.22 -7.87 -15.07
CA LEU A 277 -23.33 -8.15 -14.20
C LEU A 277 -22.83 -8.88 -12.95
N PHE A 278 -22.83 -8.18 -11.83
CA PHE A 278 -22.49 -8.70 -10.52
C PHE A 278 -23.76 -9.22 -9.85
N THR A 279 -23.74 -10.46 -9.38
CA THR A 279 -24.85 -11.06 -8.61
C THR A 279 -24.28 -11.74 -7.37
N PHE A 280 -24.89 -11.57 -6.19
CA PHE A 280 -24.53 -12.34 -5.00
C PHE A 280 -25.71 -12.52 -4.04
N GLU A 281 -25.59 -13.47 -3.11
CA GLU A 281 -26.61 -13.71 -2.09
C GLU A 281 -26.68 -12.54 -1.10
N GLY A 282 -27.79 -11.79 -1.13
CA GLY A 282 -28.00 -10.60 -0.33
C GLY A 282 -28.51 -10.85 1.08
N ASP A 283 -29.01 -12.05 1.40
CA ASP A 283 -29.42 -12.45 2.76
C ASP A 283 -28.22 -13.07 3.51
N GLY A 284 -27.66 -12.37 4.49
CA GLY A 284 -26.40 -12.75 5.13
C GLY A 284 -26.42 -14.12 5.82
N GLU A 285 -27.58 -14.58 6.29
CA GLU A 285 -27.73 -15.93 6.83
C GLU A 285 -27.63 -17.00 5.73
N ALA A 286 -28.26 -16.76 4.57
CA ALA A 286 -28.20 -17.65 3.42
C ALA A 286 -26.80 -17.63 2.78
N LEU A 287 -26.17 -16.46 2.70
CA LEU A 287 -24.81 -16.29 2.19
C LEU A 287 -23.81 -17.08 3.04
N ARG A 288 -23.88 -16.96 4.37
CA ARG A 288 -23.01 -17.71 5.29
C ARG A 288 -23.20 -19.21 5.15
N ALA A 289 -24.45 -19.68 5.11
CA ALA A 289 -24.75 -21.10 4.92
C ALA A 289 -24.21 -21.64 3.58
N ALA A 290 -24.38 -20.91 2.49
CA ALA A 290 -23.85 -21.27 1.18
C ALA A 290 -22.31 -21.34 1.16
N ILE A 291 -21.65 -20.40 1.85
CA ILE A 291 -20.20 -20.39 2.02
C ILE A 291 -19.71 -21.61 2.81
N GLU A 292 -20.35 -21.92 3.94
CA GLU A 292 -19.99 -23.06 4.78
C GLU A 292 -20.18 -24.40 4.05
N GLU A 293 -21.27 -24.55 3.29
CA GLU A 293 -21.55 -25.74 2.50
C GLU A 293 -20.52 -25.95 1.37
N ASN A 294 -20.19 -24.89 0.61
CA ASN A 294 -19.17 -24.97 -0.44
C ASN A 294 -17.77 -25.26 0.12
N ASN A 295 -17.43 -24.75 1.30
CA ASN A 295 -16.15 -25.05 1.95
C ASN A 295 -16.05 -26.50 2.40
N ALA A 296 -17.12 -27.04 3.00
CA ALA A 296 -17.15 -28.43 3.44
C ALA A 296 -16.92 -29.39 2.26
N LEU A 297 -17.60 -29.14 1.14
CA LEU A 297 -17.48 -29.96 -0.07
C LEU A 297 -16.11 -29.82 -0.74
N ALA A 298 -15.51 -28.62 -0.73
CA ALA A 298 -14.16 -28.42 -1.23
C ALA A 298 -13.09 -29.12 -0.38
N ASP A 299 -13.28 -29.21 0.94
CA ASP A 299 -12.39 -29.93 1.83
C ASP A 299 -12.54 -31.46 1.67
N ASP A 300 -13.77 -31.95 1.45
CA ASP A 300 -14.04 -33.36 1.14
C ASP A 300 -13.41 -33.77 -0.22
N ALA A 301 -13.57 -32.95 -1.27
CA ALA A 301 -12.95 -33.20 -2.59
C ALA A 301 -11.41 -33.21 -2.53
N LYS A 302 -10.79 -32.33 -1.74
CA LYS A 302 -9.33 -32.34 -1.51
C LYS A 302 -8.86 -33.58 -0.74
N GLN A 303 -9.66 -34.10 0.18
CA GLN A 303 -9.34 -35.34 0.88
C GLN A 303 -9.37 -36.53 -0.07
N GLU A 304 -10.38 -36.61 -0.95
CA GLU A 304 -10.48 -37.66 -1.96
C GLU A 304 -9.34 -37.59 -3.00
N GLU A 305 -8.96 -36.39 -3.46
CA GLU A 305 -7.81 -36.21 -4.37
C GLU A 305 -6.48 -36.62 -3.69
N MET A 306 -6.30 -36.28 -2.41
CA MET A 306 -5.10 -36.65 -1.65
C MET A 306 -5.02 -38.16 -1.35
N GLU A 307 -6.16 -38.84 -1.20
CA GLU A 307 -6.23 -40.31 -1.09
C GLU A 307 -5.93 -41.01 -2.43
N LEU A 308 -6.40 -40.48 -3.57
CA LEU A 308 -6.12 -41.04 -4.90
C LEU A 308 -4.63 -40.94 -5.29
N VAL A 309 -3.96 -39.84 -4.93
CA VAL A 309 -2.53 -39.60 -5.21
C VAL A 309 -1.61 -40.50 -4.35
N GLY A 310 -2.13 -41.06 -3.25
CA GLY A 310 -1.41 -41.95 -2.34
C GLY A 310 -1.17 -43.37 -2.86
N GLU A 311 -1.91 -43.84 -3.87
CA GLU A 311 -1.90 -45.26 -4.29
C GLU A 311 -1.30 -45.58 -5.67
N ILE A 312 -0.85 -44.61 -6.47
CA ILE A 312 -0.31 -44.90 -7.83
C ILE A 312 0.97 -44.10 -8.15
N ASP A 313 2.09 -44.80 -8.31
CA ASP A 313 3.38 -44.27 -8.81
C ASP A 313 3.43 -44.37 -10.35
N ILE A 314 2.89 -43.37 -11.07
CA ILE A 314 3.06 -43.25 -12.53
C ILE A 314 3.28 -41.78 -12.95
N THR A 315 4.25 -41.61 -13.84
CA THR A 315 4.77 -40.38 -14.47
C THR A 315 3.73 -39.42 -15.05
N ARG A 316 4.04 -38.14 -14.85
CA ARG A 316 3.29 -36.88 -15.04
C ARG A 316 2.89 -36.50 -16.49
N GLU A 317 2.34 -37.40 -17.30
CA GLU A 317 2.00 -37.08 -18.72
C GLU A 317 0.55 -37.34 -19.18
N LYS A 318 -0.42 -37.64 -18.30
CA LYS A 318 -1.84 -37.80 -18.68
C LYS A 318 -2.86 -37.41 -17.60
N ILE A 319 -2.85 -36.15 -17.17
CA ILE A 319 -4.00 -35.54 -16.47
C ILE A 319 -4.14 -34.11 -17.02
N ASP A 320 -4.54 -33.98 -18.28
CA ASP A 320 -5.11 -32.75 -18.81
C ASP A 320 -6.62 -33.01 -18.91
N GLY A 321 -7.42 -32.40 -18.03
CA GLY A 321 -8.88 -32.53 -18.10
C GLY A 321 -9.67 -32.15 -16.85
N ILE A 322 -9.05 -32.00 -15.68
CA ILE A 322 -9.74 -31.53 -14.46
C ILE A 322 -8.86 -30.48 -13.79
N GLU A 323 -9.04 -29.21 -14.14
CA GLU A 323 -8.61 -28.11 -13.28
C GLU A 323 -9.79 -27.72 -12.39
N ALA A 324 -9.91 -28.37 -11.22
CA ALA A 324 -10.67 -27.79 -10.13
C ALA A 324 -9.91 -26.54 -9.66
N GLN A 325 -10.25 -25.37 -10.19
CA GLN A 325 -9.71 -24.11 -9.69
C GLN A 325 -10.28 -23.88 -8.28
N VAL A 326 -9.56 -24.36 -7.26
CA VAL A 326 -9.80 -23.97 -5.87
C VAL A 326 -9.39 -22.51 -5.76
N ILE A 327 -10.37 -21.61 -5.81
CA ILE A 327 -10.19 -20.19 -5.50
C ILE A 327 -9.92 -20.09 -3.99
N SER A 328 -8.65 -20.21 -3.63
CA SER A 328 -8.16 -20.19 -2.26
C SER A 328 -7.60 -18.81 -1.95
N GLY A 329 -8.48 -17.85 -1.68
CA GLY A 329 -8.10 -16.62 -0.98
C GLY A 329 -7.96 -16.92 0.51
N ALA A 330 -6.73 -16.97 1.05
CA ALA A 330 -6.54 -17.01 2.49
C ALA A 330 -6.94 -15.66 3.08
N ILE A 331 -8.15 -15.57 3.63
CA ILE A 331 -8.55 -14.50 4.54
C ILE A 331 -8.03 -14.89 5.93
N GLU A 332 -7.49 -13.93 6.69
CA GLU A 332 -7.18 -14.14 8.12
C GLU A 332 -8.51 -14.24 8.90
N GLY A 333 -9.14 -15.43 8.84
CA GLY A 333 -10.47 -15.74 9.38
C GLY A 333 -10.98 -17.10 8.86
N ASP A 334 -11.96 -17.69 9.55
CA ASP A 334 -12.44 -19.07 9.30
C ASP A 334 -13.35 -19.22 8.05
N LEU A 335 -13.63 -18.14 7.28
CA LEU A 335 -14.49 -18.18 6.08
C LEU A 335 -13.66 -18.11 4.78
N LYS A 336 -13.79 -19.13 3.92
CA LYS A 336 -13.28 -19.14 2.55
C LYS A 336 -14.44 -19.12 1.56
N VAL A 337 -14.30 -18.58 0.36
CA VAL A 337 -15.30 -18.73 -0.71
C VAL A 337 -14.67 -19.60 -1.77
N VAL A 338 -15.16 -20.83 -1.91
CA VAL A 338 -14.72 -21.74 -2.98
C VAL A 338 -15.84 -21.85 -4.00
N GLU A 339 -15.60 -21.41 -5.23
CA GLU A 339 -16.44 -21.73 -6.37
C GLU A 339 -15.74 -22.83 -7.18
N ILE A 340 -16.38 -23.99 -7.29
CA ILE A 340 -15.89 -25.11 -8.12
C ILE A 340 -16.49 -24.91 -9.51
N MET A 341 -15.68 -24.48 -10.49
CA MET A 341 -16.10 -24.50 -11.90
C MET A 341 -15.78 -25.85 -12.52
N GLY A 342 -16.81 -26.59 -12.95
CA GLY A 342 -16.65 -27.78 -13.78
C GLY A 342 -17.98 -28.20 -14.39
N ASP A 343 -18.18 -27.94 -15.68
CA ASP A 343 -19.06 -28.74 -16.53
C ASP A 343 -18.16 -29.72 -17.28
N VAL A 344 -18.26 -30.99 -16.92
CA VAL A 344 -17.56 -32.09 -17.58
C VAL A 344 -18.27 -32.35 -18.91
N VAL A 345 -17.67 -31.96 -20.03
CA VAL A 345 -18.04 -32.53 -21.34
C VAL A 345 -17.19 -33.79 -21.53
N VAL A 346 -17.60 -34.89 -20.93
CA VAL A 346 -17.05 -36.22 -21.26
C VAL A 346 -17.86 -36.79 -22.40
N ASP A 347 -17.23 -36.82 -23.56
CA ASP A 347 -17.70 -37.63 -24.69
C ASP A 347 -17.35 -39.10 -24.37
N GLY A 348 -18.20 -39.79 -23.60
CA GLY A 348 -18.14 -41.24 -23.45
C GLY A 348 -18.36 -41.80 -22.04
N GLU A 349 -19.48 -42.52 -21.93
CA GLU A 349 -19.88 -43.48 -20.89
C GLU A 349 -20.38 -42.92 -19.55
N GLU A 350 -21.59 -43.37 -19.21
CA GLU A 350 -22.44 -42.93 -18.10
C GLU A 350 -21.81 -43.26 -16.74
N GLU A 351 -21.21 -42.27 -16.07
CA GLU A 351 -21.02 -42.29 -14.62
C GLU A 351 -21.61 -41.00 -14.00
N ASP A 352 -22.14 -41.14 -12.79
CA ASP A 352 -23.12 -40.29 -12.10
C ASP A 352 -22.62 -38.86 -11.80
N ASP A 353 -22.85 -37.90 -12.71
CA ASP A 353 -22.51 -36.47 -12.55
C ASP A 353 -23.40 -35.69 -11.55
N GLY A 354 -24.14 -36.39 -10.68
CA GLY A 354 -25.29 -35.85 -9.93
C GLY A 354 -25.00 -34.98 -8.69
N GLU A 355 -23.76 -34.90 -8.21
CA GLU A 355 -23.44 -34.22 -6.94
C GLU A 355 -22.79 -32.82 -7.08
N LEU A 356 -22.15 -32.49 -8.20
CA LEU A 356 -21.49 -31.18 -8.41
C LEU A 356 -22.45 -30.07 -8.91
N SER A 357 -23.59 -30.43 -9.52
CA SER A 357 -24.53 -29.47 -10.11
C SER A 357 -25.48 -28.79 -9.12
N ASN A 358 -25.41 -29.13 -7.83
CA ASN A 358 -26.33 -28.67 -6.77
C ASN A 358 -25.69 -27.78 -5.70
N LEU A 359 -24.48 -27.27 -5.92
CA LEU A 359 -23.82 -26.36 -4.99
C LEU A 359 -24.62 -25.06 -4.81
N PRO A 360 -24.81 -24.57 -3.57
CA PRO A 360 -25.47 -23.30 -3.33
C PRO A 360 -24.63 -22.15 -3.92
N ARG A 361 -25.27 -21.29 -4.73
CA ARG A 361 -24.58 -20.16 -5.36
C ARG A 361 -24.32 -19.04 -4.36
N ILE A 362 -23.06 -18.59 -4.27
CA ILE A 362 -22.61 -17.51 -3.39
C ILE A 362 -22.58 -16.17 -4.13
N TYR A 363 -22.00 -16.17 -5.34
CA TYR A 363 -21.88 -15.00 -6.21
C TYR A 363 -21.80 -15.43 -7.68
N SER A 364 -21.84 -14.47 -8.61
CA SER A 364 -21.62 -14.67 -10.04
C SER A 364 -21.24 -13.33 -10.70
N LEU A 365 -20.17 -13.32 -11.49
CA LEU A 365 -19.81 -12.21 -12.38
C LEU A 365 -19.90 -12.64 -13.84
N LYS A 366 -20.73 -11.95 -14.64
CA LYS A 366 -20.87 -12.27 -16.07
C LYS A 366 -20.83 -11.02 -16.97
N LEU A 367 -20.15 -11.13 -18.10
CA LEU A 367 -20.16 -10.14 -19.17
C LEU A 367 -21.41 -10.32 -20.04
N ILE A 368 -22.16 -9.24 -20.23
CA ILE A 368 -23.46 -9.22 -20.91
C ILE A 368 -23.59 -8.05 -21.90
N ASP A 369 -24.67 -8.07 -22.69
CA ASP A 369 -25.07 -7.03 -23.65
C ASP A 369 -24.16 -6.91 -24.89
N PHE A 370 -24.28 -7.87 -25.82
CA PHE A 370 -23.43 -7.98 -27.02
C PHE A 370 -24.08 -7.45 -28.31
N ALA A 371 -25.19 -6.70 -28.21
CA ALA A 371 -25.90 -6.14 -29.37
C ALA A 371 -25.05 -5.20 -30.25
N HIS A 372 -23.99 -4.63 -29.69
CA HIS A 372 -23.01 -3.80 -30.40
C HIS A 372 -21.58 -4.32 -30.14
N ALA A 373 -21.43 -5.64 -30.22
CA ALA A 373 -20.14 -6.33 -30.10
C ALA A 373 -19.72 -6.96 -31.44
N GLU A 374 -18.41 -6.97 -31.69
CA GLU A 374 -17.82 -7.60 -32.88
C GLU A 374 -16.44 -8.19 -32.54
N TRP A 375 -16.09 -9.29 -33.21
CA TRP A 375 -14.74 -9.86 -33.20
C TRP A 375 -13.88 -9.17 -34.25
N VAL A 376 -12.73 -8.60 -33.86
CA VAL A 376 -11.88 -7.75 -34.72
C VAL A 376 -10.41 -8.25 -34.80
N PRO A 377 -10.14 -9.41 -35.42
CA PRO A 377 -8.79 -9.96 -35.49
C PRO A 377 -7.75 -8.98 -36.06
N GLY A 378 -6.60 -8.87 -35.41
CA GLY A 378 -5.47 -8.01 -35.75
C GLY A 378 -5.58 -6.55 -35.29
N GLN A 379 -6.62 -6.19 -34.53
CA GLN A 379 -6.81 -4.81 -34.03
C GLN A 379 -6.39 -4.63 -32.56
N GLY A 380 -5.91 -5.68 -31.88
CA GLY A 380 -5.55 -5.63 -30.46
C GLY A 380 -6.77 -5.55 -29.53
N PRO A 381 -6.54 -5.49 -28.20
CA PRO A 381 -7.60 -5.60 -27.21
C PRO A 381 -8.50 -4.35 -27.12
N ASP A 382 -9.69 -4.51 -26.54
CA ASP A 382 -10.65 -3.42 -26.33
C ASP A 382 -10.28 -2.54 -25.12
N GLU A 383 -9.30 -1.66 -25.30
CA GLU A 383 -8.87 -0.71 -24.24
C GLU A 383 -10.00 0.19 -23.73
N ASN A 384 -11.06 0.40 -24.53
CA ASN A 384 -12.24 1.14 -24.10
C ASN A 384 -12.99 0.41 -22.97
N SER A 385 -13.14 -0.91 -23.08
CA SER A 385 -13.81 -1.74 -22.07
C SER A 385 -12.86 -2.08 -20.90
N LEU A 386 -11.59 -2.38 -21.19
CA LEU A 386 -10.57 -2.73 -20.20
C LEU A 386 -10.33 -1.63 -19.16
N LEU A 387 -10.40 -0.35 -19.55
CA LEU A 387 -10.31 0.74 -18.58
C LEU A 387 -11.36 0.61 -17.47
N GLY A 388 -12.61 0.25 -17.83
CA GLY A 388 -13.68 0.03 -16.86
C GLY A 388 -13.42 -1.16 -15.94
N VAL A 389 -12.86 -2.24 -16.49
CA VAL A 389 -12.50 -3.44 -15.71
C VAL A 389 -11.39 -3.14 -14.73
N ARG A 390 -10.31 -2.47 -15.18
CA ARG A 390 -9.18 -2.06 -14.31
C ARG A 390 -9.63 -1.15 -13.18
N SER A 391 -10.50 -0.18 -13.47
CA SER A 391 -11.07 0.67 -12.41
C SER A 391 -11.95 -0.11 -11.43
N LEU A 392 -12.69 -1.13 -11.87
CA LEU A 392 -13.42 -2.02 -10.96
C LEU A 392 -12.46 -2.86 -10.10
N ILE A 393 -11.37 -3.38 -10.66
CA ILE A 393 -10.31 -4.08 -9.90
C ILE A 393 -9.76 -3.17 -8.80
N GLU A 394 -9.34 -1.95 -9.13
CA GLU A 394 -8.81 -0.99 -8.15
C GLU A 394 -9.80 -0.72 -7.01
N ILE A 395 -11.08 -0.54 -7.34
CA ILE A 395 -12.12 -0.28 -6.33
C ILE A 395 -12.33 -1.52 -5.44
N PHE A 396 -12.41 -2.73 -6.01
CA PHE A 396 -12.61 -3.95 -5.23
C PHE A 396 -11.37 -4.30 -4.40
N GLU A 397 -10.15 -4.00 -4.84
CA GLU A 397 -8.92 -4.11 -4.03
C GLU A 397 -8.96 -3.20 -2.79
N GLU A 398 -9.49 -1.98 -2.92
CA GLU A 398 -9.71 -1.09 -1.78
C GLU A 398 -10.73 -1.68 -0.79
N GLN A 399 -11.78 -2.34 -1.29
CA GLN A 399 -12.83 -2.96 -0.46
C GLN A 399 -12.38 -4.28 0.23
N THR A 400 -11.41 -5.02 -0.34
CA THR A 400 -10.89 -6.26 0.27
C THR A 400 -9.80 -6.01 1.30
N THR A 401 -9.18 -4.83 1.29
CA THR A 401 -8.11 -4.46 2.23
C THR A 401 -8.66 -4.29 3.65
N THR A 402 -8.25 -5.14 4.59
CA THR A 402 -8.65 -5.09 6.00
C THR A 402 -8.24 -3.75 6.62
N SER A 403 -9.21 -2.95 7.06
CA SER A 403 -8.91 -1.90 8.03
C SER A 403 -8.78 -2.55 9.40
N THR A 404 -7.60 -3.08 9.71
CA THR A 404 -7.18 -3.58 11.04
C THR A 404 -7.05 -2.45 12.06
N ALA A 405 -7.85 -1.39 11.95
CA ALA A 405 -7.76 -0.19 12.74
C ALA A 405 -8.25 -0.43 14.18
N ARG A 406 -7.36 -0.91 15.06
CA ARG A 406 -7.67 -1.00 16.50
C ARG A 406 -7.50 0.35 17.18
N THR A 407 -8.33 0.63 18.17
CA THR A 407 -8.24 1.86 18.96
C THR A 407 -7.57 1.61 20.31
N ILE A 408 -6.58 2.43 20.66
CA ILE A 408 -5.92 2.45 21.97
C ILE A 408 -6.20 3.78 22.66
N THR A 409 -6.64 3.72 23.92
CA THR A 409 -6.78 4.92 24.77
C THR A 409 -5.72 4.93 25.85
N LEU A 410 -4.92 6.00 25.88
CA LEU A 410 -3.84 6.25 26.81
C LEU A 410 -4.26 7.28 27.87
N ARG A 411 -3.93 7.01 29.13
CA ARG A 411 -4.07 7.97 30.24
C ARG A 411 -2.83 8.88 30.32
N PRO A 412 -2.89 10.00 31.06
CA PRO A 412 -1.71 10.85 31.31
C PRO A 412 -0.47 10.05 31.70
N PHE A 413 0.67 10.37 31.09
CA PHE A 413 1.97 9.73 31.24
C PHE A 413 2.09 8.28 30.78
N TRP A 414 1.05 7.72 30.14
CA TRP A 414 1.14 6.38 29.54
C TRP A 414 1.86 6.42 28.20
N GLU A 415 2.46 5.29 27.85
CA GLU A 415 3.18 5.09 26.59
C GLU A 415 2.56 3.90 25.84
N TRP A 416 2.28 4.08 24.56
CA TRP A 416 2.11 2.94 23.66
C TRP A 416 3.46 2.60 23.04
N ARG A 417 3.93 1.37 23.24
CA ARG A 417 5.22 0.87 22.76
C ARG A 417 4.97 -0.15 21.66
N PHE A 418 5.66 -0.04 20.54
CA PHE A 418 5.43 -0.90 19.40
C PHE A 418 6.70 -1.24 18.63
N GLU A 419 6.67 -2.41 18.02
CA GLU A 419 7.63 -2.91 17.06
C GLU A 419 6.88 -3.35 15.81
N VAL A 420 7.29 -2.83 14.66
CA VAL A 420 6.83 -3.23 13.33
C VAL A 420 7.81 -4.29 12.81
N PRO A 421 7.43 -5.60 12.79
CA PRO A 421 8.31 -6.68 12.36
C PRO A 421 8.75 -6.55 10.89
N ARG A 422 9.81 -7.26 10.51
CA ARG A 422 10.32 -7.28 9.13
C ARG A 422 9.48 -8.10 8.18
N THR A 423 9.04 -9.25 8.67
CA THR A 423 8.24 -10.23 7.93
C THR A 423 6.87 -10.25 8.57
N SER A 424 5.81 -10.38 7.77
CA SER A 424 4.48 -10.74 8.25
C SER A 424 4.56 -12.17 8.82
N SER A 425 5.05 -12.29 10.05
CA SER A 425 5.01 -13.56 10.78
C SER A 425 3.66 -13.65 11.47
N THR A 426 2.75 -14.43 10.90
CA THR A 426 1.64 -15.00 11.66
C THR A 426 2.28 -15.84 12.77
N THR A 427 2.27 -15.35 14.00
CA THR A 427 2.72 -16.13 15.17
C THR A 427 1.61 -16.11 16.21
N THR A 428 1.08 -17.31 16.42
CA THR A 428 0.13 -17.72 17.43
C THR A 428 0.55 -17.28 18.84
N ASN A 429 -0.40 -16.69 19.56
CA ASN A 429 -0.26 -16.37 20.98
C ASN A 429 0.02 -17.66 21.79
N SER A 430 1.10 -17.66 22.58
CA SER A 430 1.21 -18.57 23.72
C SER A 430 1.73 -17.84 24.97
N THR A 431 0.96 -17.99 26.04
CA THR A 431 1.18 -17.39 27.35
C THR A 431 2.27 -18.15 28.13
N THR A 432 3.25 -17.40 28.62
CA THR A 432 4.12 -17.58 29.82
C THR A 432 4.42 -19.01 30.34
N THR A 433 5.71 -19.41 30.43
CA THR A 433 6.55 -19.47 31.67
C THR A 433 7.83 -20.30 31.47
N THR A 434 8.92 -19.84 32.09
CA THR A 434 10.14 -20.55 32.55
C THR A 434 11.28 -20.85 31.56
N ALA A 435 12.46 -20.34 31.96
CA ALA A 435 13.76 -20.54 31.38
C ALA A 435 14.19 -22.02 31.36
N THR A 436 14.79 -22.48 30.26
CA THR A 436 16.02 -23.29 30.28
C THR A 436 16.72 -23.21 28.92
N THR A 437 18.03 -22.96 28.97
CA THR A 437 19.02 -23.03 27.89
C THR A 437 18.88 -24.30 27.06
N SER A 438 18.88 -24.20 25.72
CA SER A 438 19.53 -25.16 24.81
C SER A 438 19.63 -24.60 23.39
N THR A 439 20.85 -24.69 22.88
CA THR A 439 21.30 -24.45 21.50
C THR A 439 20.55 -25.29 20.48
N ASN A 440 20.19 -24.71 19.33
CA ASN A 440 20.10 -25.46 18.08
C ASN A 440 20.44 -24.58 16.86
N THR A 441 21.42 -25.06 16.12
CA THR A 441 21.85 -24.68 14.78
C THR A 441 20.78 -25.01 13.75
N ALA A 442 20.43 -24.06 12.87
CA ALA A 442 19.67 -24.34 11.66
C ALA A 442 20.25 -23.58 10.46
N THR A 443 20.39 -24.35 9.39
CA THR A 443 21.10 -24.09 8.15
C THR A 443 20.31 -23.15 7.25
N THR A 444 21.01 -22.22 6.62
CA THR A 444 20.56 -21.28 5.60
C THR A 444 19.99 -21.95 4.36
N THR A 445 18.78 -21.57 3.97
CA THR A 445 18.29 -21.67 2.59
C THR A 445 17.58 -20.37 2.23
N SER A 446 18.18 -19.61 1.31
CA SER A 446 17.71 -18.34 0.79
C SER A 446 16.65 -18.54 -0.30
N SER A 447 15.51 -17.87 -0.19
CA SER A 447 14.60 -17.62 -1.31
C SER A 447 14.54 -16.12 -1.62
N SER A 448 14.61 -15.82 -2.90
CA SER A 448 14.72 -14.51 -3.53
C SER A 448 13.36 -13.96 -3.99
N SER A 449 13.35 -12.63 -4.19
CA SER A 449 12.46 -11.82 -5.04
C SER A 449 10.99 -11.66 -4.67
N SER A 450 10.57 -10.42 -4.42
CA SER A 450 9.84 -9.56 -5.36
C SER A 450 9.32 -8.33 -4.61
N THR A 451 9.06 -7.27 -5.35
CA THR A 451 8.65 -5.92 -4.91
C THR A 451 7.48 -5.95 -3.91
N ALA A 452 7.80 -5.89 -2.62
CA ALA A 452 6.83 -5.63 -1.57
C ALA A 452 6.35 -4.18 -1.69
N THR A 453 5.05 -3.97 -1.91
CA THR A 453 4.37 -2.78 -1.43
C THR A 453 4.71 -2.65 0.06
N ASP A 454 5.26 -1.50 0.45
CA ASP A 454 5.94 -1.28 1.73
C ASP A 454 4.92 -1.26 2.89
N GLY A 455 4.48 -2.46 3.31
CA GLY A 455 3.49 -2.65 4.35
C GLY A 455 4.04 -2.21 5.71
N GLY A 456 3.68 -1.00 6.14
CA GLY A 456 3.97 -0.46 7.47
C GLY A 456 2.73 -0.38 8.36
N THR A 457 2.92 0.09 9.60
CA THR A 457 1.82 0.36 10.52
C THR A 457 1.38 1.82 10.40
N THR A 458 0.09 2.05 10.29
CA THR A 458 -0.49 3.39 10.29
C THR A 458 -0.96 3.76 11.69
N VAL A 459 -0.77 5.02 12.08
CA VAL A 459 -1.26 5.53 13.36
C VAL A 459 -1.91 6.88 13.16
N ARG A 460 -3.12 7.06 13.69
CA ARG A 460 -3.86 8.32 13.68
C ARG A 460 -4.28 8.71 15.08
N LEU A 461 -3.91 9.93 15.47
CA LEU A 461 -4.37 10.53 16.74
C LEU A 461 -5.81 11.03 16.57
N THR A 462 -6.79 10.40 17.20
CA THR A 462 -8.20 10.79 17.09
C THR A 462 -8.62 11.79 18.18
N SER A 463 -8.00 11.72 19.36
CA SER A 463 -8.30 12.60 20.49
C SER A 463 -7.09 12.80 21.42
N GLY A 464 -7.03 13.93 22.11
CA GLY A 464 -5.96 14.27 23.07
C GLY A 464 -4.66 14.68 22.39
N THR A 465 -3.53 14.46 23.06
CA THR A 465 -2.19 14.79 22.52
C THR A 465 -1.26 13.60 22.67
N ALA A 466 -0.52 13.25 21.63
CA ALA A 466 0.52 12.23 21.68
C ALA A 466 1.79 12.74 21.00
N GLU A 467 2.94 12.25 21.42
CA GLU A 467 4.23 12.61 20.86
C GLU A 467 5.16 11.39 20.69
N ARG A 468 5.96 11.42 19.62
CA ARG A 468 7.11 10.54 19.43
C ARG A 468 8.37 11.34 19.75
N ASP A 469 9.08 10.95 20.81
CA ASP A 469 10.35 11.56 21.22
C ASP A 469 10.30 13.11 21.26
N GLY A 470 9.25 13.66 21.89
CA GLY A 470 9.02 15.11 22.01
C GLY A 470 8.41 15.81 20.78
N THR A 471 8.24 15.09 19.66
CA THR A 471 7.57 15.62 18.45
C THR A 471 6.09 15.23 18.46
N GLU A 472 5.22 16.23 18.43
CA GLU A 472 3.78 16.05 18.58
C GLU A 472 3.12 15.51 17.30
N LEU A 473 2.16 14.61 17.46
CA LEU A 473 1.32 14.11 16.38
C LEU A 473 0.18 15.10 16.10
N ALA A 474 -0.05 15.40 14.84
CA ALA A 474 -1.20 16.17 14.40
C ALA A 474 -2.48 15.33 14.51
N GLN A 475 -3.54 15.93 15.05
CA GLN A 475 -4.83 15.26 15.19
C GLN A 475 -5.42 14.94 13.81
N ASN A 476 -5.99 13.75 13.69
CA ASN A 476 -6.59 13.19 12.46
C ASN A 476 -5.63 13.06 11.27
N HIS A 477 -4.31 13.22 11.48
CA HIS A 477 -3.31 12.89 10.48
C HIS A 477 -2.89 11.42 10.62
N VAL A 478 -2.72 10.73 9.50
CA VAL A 478 -2.26 9.34 9.45
C VAL A 478 -0.75 9.34 9.30
N TYR A 479 -0.06 8.70 10.25
CA TYR A 479 1.39 8.52 10.25
C TYR A 479 1.77 7.09 9.86
N THR A 480 2.62 6.99 8.84
CA THR A 480 3.39 5.90 8.23
C THR A 480 4.59 5.31 8.98
N PHE A 481 4.49 4.29 9.84
CA PHE A 481 5.70 3.67 10.41
C PHE A 481 6.18 2.49 9.55
N PRO A 482 7.37 2.57 8.92
CA PRO A 482 7.87 1.50 8.06
C PRO A 482 8.25 0.25 8.87
N ARG A 483 8.41 -0.88 8.18
CA ARG A 483 8.90 -2.13 8.79
C ARG A 483 10.25 -1.93 9.47
N ASN A 484 10.53 -2.77 10.46
CA ASN A 484 11.72 -2.68 11.31
C ASN A 484 11.78 -1.37 12.13
N THR A 485 10.63 -0.78 12.46
CA THR A 485 10.55 0.35 13.40
C THR A 485 10.30 -0.17 14.81
N LYS A 486 11.15 0.21 15.78
CA LYS A 486 10.90 0.04 17.22
C LYS A 486 10.76 1.41 17.86
N SER A 487 9.61 1.71 18.45
CA SER A 487 9.32 3.07 18.92
C SER A 487 8.26 3.09 20.01
N LYS A 488 7.94 4.29 20.49
CA LYS A 488 6.83 4.56 21.39
C LYS A 488 6.13 5.87 21.08
N LEU A 489 4.86 5.95 21.43
CA LEU A 489 4.08 7.19 21.50
C LEU A 489 3.70 7.46 22.96
N LEU A 490 4.11 8.63 23.45
CA LEU A 490 3.86 9.10 24.81
C LEU A 490 2.72 10.11 24.80
N THR A 491 1.91 10.11 25.85
CA THR A 491 0.99 11.23 26.13
C THR A 491 1.21 11.79 27.53
N TYR A 492 1.21 13.10 27.68
CA TYR A 492 1.26 13.76 29.00
C TYR A 492 -0.13 14.06 29.58
N THR A 493 -1.16 14.15 28.74
CA THR A 493 -2.53 14.57 29.14
C THR A 493 -3.61 13.55 28.82
N GLY A 494 -3.27 12.46 28.15
CA GLY A 494 -4.21 11.47 27.62
C GLY A 494 -4.38 11.59 26.11
N ALA A 495 -4.60 10.46 25.44
CA ALA A 495 -4.75 10.37 23.99
C ALA A 495 -5.58 9.15 23.58
N THR A 496 -6.22 9.23 22.42
CA THR A 496 -6.81 8.09 21.72
C THR A 496 -6.15 7.96 20.36
N LEU A 497 -5.58 6.78 20.10
CA LEU A 497 -4.87 6.43 18.88
C LEU A 497 -5.66 5.36 18.15
N GLU A 498 -5.78 5.52 16.84
CA GLU A 498 -6.26 4.50 15.92
C GLU A 498 -5.05 3.94 15.18
N ILE A 499 -4.91 2.62 15.15
CA ILE A 499 -3.71 1.92 14.67
C ILE A 499 -4.15 0.92 13.62
N GLY A 500 -3.73 1.10 12.37
CA GLY A 500 -3.99 0.18 11.27
C GLY A 500 -2.70 -0.45 10.72
N GLY A 501 -2.85 -1.38 9.78
CA GLY A 501 -1.75 -2.14 9.18
C GLY A 501 -1.48 -3.47 9.89
N ASP A 502 -0.54 -4.25 9.35
CA ASP A 502 -0.33 -5.64 9.72
C ASP A 502 0.46 -5.83 11.03
N ALA A 503 0.29 -7.01 11.62
CA ALA A 503 1.07 -7.67 12.68
C ALA A 503 2.08 -6.77 13.44
N LEU A 504 1.64 -6.25 14.58
CA LEU A 504 2.44 -5.46 15.50
C LEU A 504 2.79 -6.27 16.75
N ILE A 505 4.03 -6.14 17.22
CA ILE A 505 4.36 -6.48 18.61
C ILE A 505 4.24 -5.20 19.41
N ASP A 506 3.21 -5.07 20.24
CA ASP A 506 2.99 -3.85 21.01
C ASP A 506 2.55 -4.09 22.45
N SER A 507 2.64 -3.04 23.24
CA SER A 507 2.17 -3.02 24.62
C SER A 507 1.86 -1.59 25.07
N VAL A 508 1.02 -1.45 26.09
CA VAL A 508 0.77 -0.17 26.75
C VAL A 508 1.48 -0.17 28.09
N ALA A 509 2.45 0.73 28.26
CA ALA A 509 3.09 0.97 29.55
C ALA A 509 2.20 1.88 30.39
N GLN A 510 1.71 1.32 31.49
CA GLN A 510 0.78 1.97 32.41
C GLN A 510 1.51 2.40 33.67
N TYR A 511 1.32 3.65 34.04
CA TYR A 511 1.85 4.21 35.29
C TYR A 511 0.69 4.60 36.19
N ALA A 512 0.80 4.26 37.48
CA ALA A 512 -0.23 4.58 38.47
C ALA A 512 -0.33 6.09 38.74
N ALA A 513 0.78 6.79 38.61
CA ALA A 513 0.90 8.24 38.75
C ALA A 513 2.06 8.77 37.88
N PRO A 514 2.07 10.06 37.51
CA PRO A 514 3.15 10.66 36.72
C PRO A 514 4.55 10.44 37.29
N GLU A 515 4.70 10.43 38.62
CA GLU A 515 5.97 10.27 39.32
C GLU A 515 6.62 8.89 39.11
N ALA A 516 5.82 7.89 38.72
CA ALA A 516 6.32 6.56 38.38
C ALA A 516 6.84 6.49 36.93
N SER A 517 6.53 7.47 36.08
CA SER A 517 7.00 7.50 34.70
C SER A 517 8.39 8.14 34.62
N PRO A 518 9.37 7.49 33.99
CA PRO A 518 10.71 8.07 33.79
C PRO A 518 10.65 9.35 32.92
N GLN A 519 9.57 9.56 32.16
CA GLN A 519 9.40 10.74 31.31
C GLN A 519 9.15 12.02 32.11
N LEU A 520 8.69 11.92 33.36
CA LEU A 520 8.53 13.10 34.23
C LEU A 520 9.89 13.78 34.49
N GLY A 521 10.94 12.99 34.72
CA GLY A 521 12.30 13.52 34.90
C GLY A 521 12.79 14.29 33.67
N VAL A 522 12.49 13.77 32.46
CA VAL A 522 12.91 14.38 31.19
C VAL A 522 12.17 15.71 30.94
N VAL A 523 10.86 15.78 31.19
CA VAL A 523 10.09 17.03 30.99
C VAL A 523 10.42 18.09 32.05
N ASN A 524 10.71 17.68 33.29
CA ASN A 524 11.20 18.58 34.34
C ASN A 524 12.58 19.15 33.98
N LEU A 525 13.48 18.30 33.48
CA LEU A 525 14.77 18.73 32.96
C LEU A 525 14.59 19.73 31.81
N HIS A 526 13.73 19.43 30.83
CA HIS A 526 13.45 20.36 29.74
C HIS A 526 12.99 21.73 30.25
N SER A 527 12.08 21.76 31.23
CA SER A 527 11.57 22.99 31.83
C SER A 527 12.70 23.82 32.47
N ALA A 528 13.58 23.19 33.25
CA ALA A 528 14.73 23.87 33.83
C ALA A 528 15.72 24.39 32.77
N LEU A 529 15.99 23.58 31.73
CA LEU A 529 16.82 24.01 30.60
C LEU A 529 16.18 25.20 29.86
N GLN A 530 14.86 25.24 29.74
CA GLN A 530 14.15 26.33 29.09
C GLN A 530 14.30 27.66 29.84
N ASP A 531 14.31 27.62 31.18
CA ASP A 531 14.58 28.81 32.00
C ASP A 531 16.01 29.32 31.80
N LEU A 532 17.00 28.42 31.69
CA LEU A 532 18.38 28.79 31.36
C LEU A 532 18.48 29.41 29.95
N ARG A 533 17.77 28.86 28.96
CA ARG A 533 17.72 29.45 27.60
C ARG A 533 17.10 30.84 27.60
N ARG A 534 16.00 31.04 28.33
CA ARG A 534 15.35 32.35 28.47
C ARG A 534 16.27 33.36 29.15
N ALA A 535 16.98 32.96 30.20
CA ALA A 535 17.96 33.81 30.87
C ALA A 535 19.11 34.20 29.94
N ALA A 536 19.63 33.25 29.15
CA ALA A 536 20.67 33.51 28.15
C ALA A 536 20.19 34.49 27.07
N ALA A 537 18.98 34.29 26.53
CA ALA A 537 18.38 35.18 25.54
C ALA A 537 18.10 36.59 26.09
N ALA A 538 17.68 36.71 27.36
CA ALA A 538 17.45 38.00 28.00
C ALA A 538 18.76 38.75 28.27
N ALA A 539 19.82 38.06 28.69
CA ALA A 539 21.14 38.65 28.90
C ALA A 539 21.76 39.17 27.59
N ALA A 540 21.53 38.45 26.48
CA ALA A 540 21.87 38.87 25.13
C ALA A 540 21.17 40.20 24.75
N ALA A 541 19.84 40.25 24.88
CA ALA A 541 19.06 41.44 24.53
C ALA A 541 19.34 42.67 25.42
N GLY A 542 19.75 42.47 26.67
CA GLY A 542 20.08 43.55 27.61
C GLY A 542 21.39 44.29 27.28
N ASN A 543 22.27 43.70 26.47
CA ASN A 543 23.57 44.30 26.10
C ASN A 543 23.45 45.37 25.00
N ASP A 544 22.33 45.48 24.30
CA ASP A 544 22.14 46.45 23.20
C ASP A 544 21.85 47.89 23.68
N ASN A 545 21.60 48.09 24.99
CA ASN A 545 21.13 49.37 25.54
C ASN A 545 22.20 50.17 26.32
N HIS A 546 23.51 49.88 26.19
CA HIS A 546 24.57 50.71 26.77
C HIS A 546 25.39 51.45 25.71
N ASN A 547 25.07 52.74 25.56
CA ASN A 547 25.82 53.70 24.77
C ASN A 547 27.10 54.10 25.54
N GLY A 548 28.26 53.61 25.08
CA GLY A 548 29.57 54.24 25.30
C GLY A 548 30.27 54.04 26.64
N GLY A 549 31.40 53.31 26.60
CA GLY A 549 32.56 53.58 27.46
C GLY A 549 32.65 52.83 28.79
N GLY A 550 33.08 51.58 28.75
CA GLY A 550 33.52 50.85 29.95
C GLY A 550 34.02 49.45 29.62
N GLY A 551 35.33 49.29 29.48
CA GLY A 551 35.97 48.00 29.21
C GLY A 551 35.89 47.06 30.41
N GLY A 552 34.81 46.29 30.48
CA GLY A 552 34.65 45.14 31.36
C GLY A 552 33.73 44.15 30.67
N GLY A 553 34.31 43.14 30.00
CA GLY A 553 33.55 42.16 29.23
C GLY A 553 32.65 41.32 30.12
N SER A 554 31.37 41.68 30.22
CA SER A 554 30.34 40.74 30.65
C SER A 554 30.23 39.67 29.57
N GLN A 555 30.74 38.46 29.85
CA GLN A 555 30.49 37.30 29.00
C GLN A 555 28.98 37.17 28.83
N ALA A 556 28.47 37.31 27.60
CA ALA A 556 27.08 37.04 27.30
C ALA A 556 26.71 35.66 27.86
N ALA A 557 25.65 35.58 28.66
CA ALA A 557 25.27 34.33 29.32
C ALA A 557 25.02 33.26 28.26
N ALA A 558 25.79 32.17 28.32
CA ALA A 558 25.69 31.09 27.36
C ALA A 558 24.45 30.24 27.64
N GLY A 559 23.79 29.75 26.58
CA GLY A 559 22.73 28.75 26.72
C GLY A 559 23.26 27.45 27.34
N PRO A 560 22.37 26.58 27.84
CA PRO A 560 22.77 25.31 28.45
C PRO A 560 23.44 24.40 27.42
N ARG A 561 24.54 23.76 27.81
CA ARG A 561 25.30 22.81 26.98
C ARG A 561 25.26 21.46 27.67
N VAL A 562 24.32 20.65 27.21
CA VAL A 562 23.92 19.40 27.85
C VAL A 562 24.56 18.24 27.08
N MET A 563 25.26 17.34 27.77
CA MET A 563 25.58 16.01 27.23
C MET A 563 24.68 14.96 27.88
N VAL A 564 24.27 13.96 27.10
CA VAL A 564 23.51 12.80 27.57
C VAL A 564 24.41 11.58 27.49
N CYS A 565 24.68 10.94 28.62
CA CYS A 565 25.60 9.80 28.73
C CYS A 565 25.03 8.67 29.59
N GLY A 566 25.59 7.47 29.42
CA GLY A 566 25.13 6.25 30.10
C GLY A 566 25.54 4.99 29.36
N GLU A 567 25.11 3.85 29.87
CA GLU A 567 25.45 2.52 29.33
C GLU A 567 24.81 2.26 27.95
N ALA A 568 25.13 1.12 27.35
CA ALA A 568 24.45 0.67 26.14
C ALA A 568 22.97 0.40 26.43
N GLY A 569 22.08 0.82 25.52
CA GLY A 569 20.63 0.55 25.66
C GLY A 569 19.93 1.28 26.82
N CYS A 570 20.44 2.42 27.31
CA CYS A 570 19.77 3.22 28.35
C CYS A 570 18.87 4.36 27.82
N GLY A 571 18.78 4.55 26.50
CA GLY A 571 17.92 5.56 25.87
C GLY A 571 18.54 6.95 25.66
N LYS A 572 19.88 7.06 25.57
CA LYS A 572 20.61 8.33 25.37
C LYS A 572 20.09 9.13 24.19
N THR A 573 20.09 8.53 23.01
CA THR A 573 19.63 9.14 21.76
C THR A 573 18.15 9.52 21.83
N THR A 574 17.31 8.73 22.50
CA THR A 574 15.90 9.06 22.75
C THR A 574 15.76 10.32 23.60
N VAL A 575 16.48 10.42 24.71
CA VAL A 575 16.45 11.63 25.57
C VAL A 575 17.02 12.85 24.82
N ALA A 576 18.10 12.69 24.05
CA ALA A 576 18.66 13.76 23.24
C ALA A 576 17.65 14.27 22.20
N ARG A 577 16.95 13.37 21.49
CA ARG A 577 15.85 13.70 20.56
C ARG A 577 14.73 14.43 21.27
N THR A 578 14.24 13.91 22.39
CA THR A 578 13.17 14.55 23.18
C THR A 578 13.56 15.96 23.62
N LEU A 579 14.75 16.16 24.16
CA LEU A 579 15.20 17.49 24.58
C LEU A 579 15.32 18.48 23.42
N ALA A 580 15.79 18.02 22.26
CA ALA A 580 15.87 18.82 21.04
C ALA A 580 14.48 19.18 20.49
N ALA A 581 13.58 18.20 20.41
CA ALA A 581 12.19 18.37 19.95
C ALA A 581 11.44 19.37 20.83
N LEU A 582 11.49 19.19 22.14
CA LEU A 582 10.81 20.05 23.11
C LEU A 582 11.35 21.49 23.06
N ALA A 583 12.67 21.66 22.93
CA ALA A 583 13.30 22.97 22.77
C ALA A 583 12.86 23.66 21.47
N THR A 584 12.76 22.90 20.39
CA THR A 584 12.25 23.39 19.10
C THR A 584 10.77 23.77 19.19
N ARG A 585 9.94 22.94 19.85
CA ARG A 585 8.52 23.19 20.11
C ARG A 585 8.31 24.45 20.95
N ALA A 586 9.23 24.75 21.86
CA ALA A 586 9.26 25.98 22.64
C ALA A 586 9.77 27.21 21.85
N GLY A 587 9.96 27.10 20.53
CA GLY A 587 10.43 28.17 19.64
C GLY A 587 11.95 28.38 19.63
N GLY A 588 12.71 27.49 20.28
CA GLY A 588 14.17 27.53 20.30
C GLY A 588 14.80 26.93 19.05
N GLN A 589 16.10 27.18 18.87
CA GLN A 589 16.91 26.59 17.80
C GLN A 589 18.12 25.86 18.41
N PRO A 590 17.92 24.80 19.21
CA PRO A 590 19.03 24.06 19.82
C PRO A 590 20.00 23.55 18.75
N LEU A 591 21.29 23.69 19.03
CA LEU A 591 22.30 22.94 18.31
C LEU A 591 22.34 21.53 18.90
N VAL A 592 22.30 20.52 18.04
CA VAL A 592 22.41 19.12 18.44
C VAL A 592 23.68 18.54 17.83
N ALA A 593 24.41 17.75 18.59
CA ALA A 593 25.58 17.01 18.12
C ALA A 593 25.49 15.53 18.54
N SER A 594 25.94 14.63 17.68
CA SER A 594 26.17 13.23 18.04
C SER A 594 27.63 12.89 17.75
N VAL A 595 28.30 12.33 18.76
CA VAL A 595 29.69 11.89 18.66
C VAL A 595 29.82 10.35 18.72
N ASP A 596 28.70 9.64 18.57
CA ASP A 596 28.67 8.19 18.41
C ASP A 596 28.66 7.80 16.91
N PRO A 597 29.76 7.24 16.38
CA PRO A 597 29.82 6.83 14.99
C PRO A 597 28.86 5.67 14.67
N LYS A 598 28.33 4.95 15.66
CA LYS A 598 27.45 3.80 15.41
C LYS A 598 26.09 4.19 14.81
N GLU A 599 25.55 5.35 15.18
CA GLU A 599 24.19 5.76 14.82
C GLU A 599 24.13 6.60 13.54
N GLY A 600 25.02 7.60 13.37
CA GLY A 600 25.04 8.49 12.20
C GLY A 600 23.89 9.51 12.17
N MET A 601 23.93 10.53 13.04
CA MET A 601 22.86 11.55 13.07
C MET A 601 22.85 12.40 11.78
N LEU A 602 21.72 12.43 11.07
CA LEU A 602 21.51 13.15 9.80
C LEU A 602 22.57 12.79 8.72
N ALA A 603 23.16 11.60 8.82
CA ALA A 603 24.22 11.12 7.94
C ALA A 603 24.27 9.60 7.97
N LEU A 604 25.15 8.99 7.18
CA LEU A 604 25.33 7.54 7.26
C LEU A 604 26.08 7.14 8.55
N PRO A 605 25.88 5.91 9.05
CA PRO A 605 26.70 5.34 10.10
C PRO A 605 28.21 5.45 9.79
N GLY A 606 29.02 5.48 10.83
CA GLY A 606 30.46 5.77 10.75
C GLY A 606 30.77 7.26 10.78
N THR A 607 29.81 8.11 11.11
CA THR A 607 29.98 9.57 11.16
C THR A 607 29.69 10.16 12.52
N ILE A 608 30.34 11.29 12.81
CA ILE A 608 29.93 12.20 13.88
C ILE A 608 29.43 13.49 13.22
N SER A 609 28.44 14.13 13.82
CA SER A 609 27.79 15.27 13.18
C SER A 609 27.18 16.26 14.17
N ALA A 610 26.88 17.46 13.67
CA ALA A 610 26.12 18.47 14.39
C ALA A 610 25.24 19.29 13.45
N ALA A 611 24.03 19.65 13.89
CA ALA A 611 23.09 20.46 13.14
C ALA A 611 22.25 21.35 14.07
N VAL A 612 21.67 22.41 13.51
CA VAL A 612 20.69 23.24 14.22
C VAL A 612 19.29 22.67 13.98
N PHE A 613 18.58 22.41 15.06
CA PHE A 613 17.18 21.96 15.04
C PHE A 613 16.29 23.16 15.34
N GLY A 614 15.96 23.94 14.32
CA GLY A 614 15.07 25.11 14.44
C GLY A 614 13.65 24.88 13.93
N THR A 615 13.35 23.66 13.48
CA THR A 615 12.07 23.25 12.89
C THR A 615 11.73 21.83 13.32
N VAL A 616 10.44 21.51 13.31
CA VAL A 616 9.90 20.21 13.73
C VAL A 616 10.64 19.03 13.07
N MET A 617 10.79 17.93 13.81
CA MET A 617 11.37 16.68 13.31
C MET A 617 10.31 15.82 12.63
N ASP A 618 10.72 14.88 11.78
CA ASP A 618 9.76 13.96 11.16
C ASP A 618 9.39 12.85 12.16
N VAL A 619 8.10 12.71 12.40
CA VAL A 619 7.53 11.69 13.29
C VAL A 619 7.65 10.30 12.68
N GLU A 620 7.73 10.14 11.36
CA GLU A 620 7.78 8.84 10.67
C GLU A 620 9.21 8.39 10.36
N ASP A 621 10.20 9.28 10.50
CA ASP A 621 11.61 8.93 10.33
C ASP A 621 11.99 7.74 11.24
N PRO A 622 12.60 6.66 10.72
CA PRO A 622 13.01 5.53 11.56
C PRO A 622 13.93 5.95 12.71
N GLY A 623 14.79 6.94 12.48
CA GLY A 623 15.65 7.58 13.48
C GLY A 623 14.95 8.60 14.39
N GLY A 624 13.62 8.77 14.29
CA GLY A 624 12.78 9.74 15.01
C GLY A 624 13.28 11.19 14.93
N GLY A 625 13.68 11.61 13.74
CA GLY A 625 14.15 12.96 13.43
C GLY A 625 15.66 13.09 13.31
N PHE A 626 16.42 12.06 13.69
CA PHE A 626 17.89 12.00 13.58
C PHE A 626 18.34 11.13 12.40
N GLY A 627 17.43 10.49 11.66
CA GLY A 627 17.76 9.69 10.48
C GLY A 627 18.16 10.54 9.27
N VAL A 628 18.52 9.87 8.18
CA VAL A 628 18.99 10.52 6.95
C VAL A 628 17.88 11.25 6.19
N SER A 629 16.60 10.95 6.42
CA SER A 629 15.45 11.71 5.90
C SER A 629 15.58 13.21 6.21
N GLY A 630 16.11 13.55 7.39
CA GLY A 630 16.28 14.93 7.84
C GLY A 630 17.34 15.71 7.07
N SER A 631 18.13 15.06 6.22
CA SER A 631 19.21 15.69 5.46
C SER A 631 18.71 16.45 4.21
N PRO A 632 19.48 17.42 3.70
CA PRO A 632 19.04 18.27 2.59
C PRO A 632 18.85 17.49 1.29
N SER A 633 17.80 17.84 0.55
CA SER A 633 17.57 17.37 -0.82
C SER A 633 17.25 18.56 -1.74
N SER A 634 17.26 18.32 -3.06
CA SER A 634 16.96 19.35 -4.07
C SER A 634 15.45 19.58 -4.28
N GLY A 635 14.61 18.70 -3.75
CA GLY A 635 13.15 18.74 -3.90
C GLY A 635 12.44 19.38 -2.71
N ALA A 636 11.13 19.55 -2.84
CA ALA A 636 10.29 19.91 -1.71
C ALA A 636 10.29 18.79 -0.66
N SER A 637 10.21 19.15 0.61
CA SER A 637 10.10 18.19 1.72
C SER A 637 8.98 18.64 2.65
N ALA A 638 8.11 17.70 3.04
CA ALA A 638 6.99 17.98 3.92
C ALA A 638 7.45 18.44 5.31
N VAL A 639 8.56 17.86 5.79
CA VAL A 639 9.24 18.27 7.02
C VAL A 639 10.51 19.02 6.65
N PRO A 640 10.76 20.23 7.18
CA PRO A 640 11.94 20.99 6.81
C PRO A 640 13.24 20.23 7.13
N VAL A 641 14.16 20.18 6.17
CA VAL A 641 15.46 19.54 6.31
C VAL A 641 16.40 20.33 7.24
N LYS A 642 17.41 19.64 7.76
CA LYS A 642 18.45 20.15 8.65
C LYS A 642 19.77 20.19 7.87
N LEU A 643 20.67 21.09 8.27
CA LEU A 643 21.97 21.28 7.61
C LEU A 643 23.10 20.75 8.50
N PRO A 644 23.46 19.46 8.42
CA PRO A 644 24.49 18.88 9.28
C PRO A 644 25.90 19.21 8.81
N MET A 645 26.79 19.47 9.76
CA MET A 645 28.24 19.36 9.62
C MET A 645 28.63 17.93 9.97
N VAL A 646 29.32 17.22 9.05
CA VAL A 646 29.58 15.78 9.18
C VAL A 646 31.07 15.49 9.02
N TYR A 647 31.60 14.63 9.89
CA TYR A 647 32.96 14.07 9.81
C TYR A 647 32.90 12.54 9.79
N TYR A 648 33.75 11.91 8.98
CA TYR A 648 33.74 10.46 8.77
C TYR A 648 34.82 9.77 9.59
N VAL A 649 34.38 8.99 10.59
CA VAL A 649 35.24 8.12 11.39
C VAL A 649 35.51 6.82 10.62
N GLY A 650 34.48 6.25 9.99
CA GLY A 650 34.57 5.00 9.22
C GLY A 650 34.85 3.75 10.06
N LYS A 651 34.50 3.79 11.34
CA LYS A 651 34.58 2.70 12.34
C LYS A 651 33.24 2.58 13.08
N GLU A 652 32.92 1.41 13.61
CA GLU A 652 31.68 1.21 14.39
C GLU A 652 31.82 1.83 15.79
N ARG A 653 32.99 1.67 16.41
CA ARG A 653 33.25 2.08 17.79
C ARG A 653 34.36 3.11 17.87
N VAL A 654 34.27 3.95 18.90
CA VAL A 654 35.25 5.01 19.17
C VAL A 654 36.61 4.46 19.62
N ASP A 655 36.61 3.34 20.34
CA ASP A 655 37.83 2.71 20.87
C ASP A 655 38.70 2.03 19.80
N GLU A 656 38.19 1.86 18.58
CA GLU A 656 38.95 1.34 17.44
C GLU A 656 40.02 2.33 16.93
N ASP A 657 39.78 3.65 17.05
CA ASP A 657 40.72 4.70 16.65
C ASP A 657 40.49 6.00 17.44
N VAL A 658 40.83 5.95 18.73
CA VAL A 658 40.68 7.08 19.66
C VAL A 658 41.42 8.35 19.19
N PRO A 659 42.67 8.30 18.68
CA PRO A 659 43.36 9.50 18.18
C PRO A 659 42.61 10.19 17.05
N LEU A 660 42.13 9.44 16.04
CA LEU A 660 41.33 10.00 14.96
C LEU A 660 40.02 10.59 15.50
N TRP A 661 39.29 9.84 16.32
CA TRP A 661 38.03 10.32 16.90
C TRP A 661 38.25 11.60 17.70
N ASN A 662 39.30 11.69 18.52
CA ASN A 662 39.66 12.91 19.26
C ASN A 662 39.91 14.11 18.33
N ALA A 663 40.62 13.89 17.22
CA ALA A 663 40.87 14.94 16.23
C ALA A 663 39.56 15.42 15.58
N LEU A 664 38.71 14.49 15.15
CA LEU A 664 37.42 14.80 14.52
C LEU A 664 36.45 15.48 15.49
N VAL A 665 36.39 15.03 16.74
CA VAL A 665 35.60 15.66 17.81
C VAL A 665 36.08 17.08 18.09
N GLY A 666 37.39 17.33 18.10
CA GLY A 666 37.93 18.69 18.23
C GLY A 666 37.54 19.60 17.06
N LYS A 667 37.51 19.07 15.83
CA LYS A 667 37.03 19.80 14.63
C LYS A 667 35.53 20.09 14.70
N LEU A 668 34.74 19.12 15.14
CA LEU A 668 33.29 19.28 15.33
C LEU A 668 33.00 20.31 16.42
N GLY A 669 33.65 20.21 17.58
CA GLY A 669 33.54 21.19 18.68
C GLY A 669 33.93 22.60 18.25
N SER A 670 35.00 22.75 17.46
CA SER A 670 35.38 24.03 16.86
C SER A 670 34.29 24.59 15.93
N SER A 671 33.65 23.73 15.13
CA SER A 671 32.55 24.11 14.25
C SER A 671 31.31 24.57 15.03
N VAL A 672 31.00 23.89 16.15
CA VAL A 672 29.92 24.27 17.07
C VAL A 672 30.20 25.63 17.72
N ARG A 673 31.42 25.86 18.23
CA ARG A 673 31.83 27.14 18.79
C ARG A 673 31.74 28.27 17.75
N ALA A 674 32.14 28.00 16.51
CA ALA A 674 32.00 28.97 15.41
C ALA A 674 30.54 29.30 15.11
N LYS A 675 29.63 28.31 15.12
CA LYS A 675 28.19 28.55 14.96
C LYS A 675 27.60 29.38 16.11
N PHE A 676 27.97 29.10 17.36
CA PHE A 676 27.56 29.93 18.51
C PHE A 676 28.11 31.36 18.47
N ALA A 677 29.30 31.57 17.90
CA ALA A 677 29.85 32.90 17.71
C ALA A 677 29.08 33.69 16.62
N ALA A 678 28.66 32.99 15.56
CA ALA A 678 27.96 33.59 14.43
C ALA A 678 26.45 33.79 14.65
N ASP A 679 25.83 33.03 15.56
CA ASP A 679 24.38 32.95 15.72
C ASP A 679 23.99 32.96 17.20
N GLU A 680 23.51 34.12 17.64
CA GLU A 680 23.14 34.35 19.04
C GLU A 680 21.88 33.59 19.45
N VAL A 681 20.92 33.39 18.54
CA VAL A 681 19.69 32.63 18.82
C VAL A 681 20.04 31.18 19.10
N VAL A 682 20.92 30.60 18.28
CA VAL A 682 21.42 29.24 18.48
C VAL A 682 22.29 29.15 19.74
N ARG A 683 23.13 30.15 20.02
CA ARG A 683 23.93 30.23 21.25
C ARG A 683 23.09 30.26 22.52
N ALA A 684 22.00 31.04 22.52
CA ALA A 684 21.08 31.12 23.66
C ALA A 684 20.26 29.83 23.81
N ALA A 685 19.88 29.18 22.71
CA ALA A 685 19.19 27.90 22.73
C ALA A 685 20.06 26.74 23.25
N GLY A 686 21.38 26.84 23.08
CA GLY A 686 22.35 25.93 23.67
C GLY A 686 22.66 24.68 22.84
N LEU A 687 23.29 23.70 23.49
CA LEU A 687 23.73 22.43 22.89
C LEU A 687 23.02 21.24 23.57
N VAL A 688 22.59 20.26 22.78
CA VAL A 688 22.25 18.90 23.23
C VAL A 688 23.19 17.91 22.53
N LEU A 689 23.94 17.14 23.31
CA LEU A 689 24.97 16.24 22.78
C LEU A 689 24.71 14.79 23.16
N ASP A 690 24.62 13.92 22.16
CA ASP A 690 24.50 12.46 22.32
C ASP A 690 25.89 11.80 22.28
N THR A 691 26.18 10.93 23.24
CA THR A 691 27.49 10.29 23.40
C THR A 691 27.44 8.78 23.08
N PRO A 692 28.59 8.17 22.73
CA PRO A 692 28.72 6.72 22.76
C PRO A 692 28.31 6.11 24.10
N ALA A 693 27.99 4.81 24.08
CA ALA A 693 27.81 4.05 25.30
C ALA A 693 29.11 4.07 26.14
N ALA A 694 28.95 4.25 27.45
CA ALA A 694 30.07 4.36 28.38
C ALA A 694 29.83 3.51 29.62
N SER A 695 30.91 3.07 30.25
CA SER A 695 30.96 2.42 31.56
C SER A 695 31.87 3.22 32.50
N VAL A 696 32.08 2.73 33.73
CA VAL A 696 33.07 3.30 34.68
C VAL A 696 34.53 3.02 34.29
N ALA A 697 34.77 2.33 33.17
CA ALA A 697 36.11 2.08 32.66
C ALA A 697 36.83 3.40 32.34
N LYS A 698 38.15 3.43 32.58
CA LYS A 698 38.97 4.62 32.38
C LYS A 698 38.86 5.18 30.95
N GLY A 699 38.91 4.32 29.93
CA GLY A 699 38.83 4.74 28.52
C GLY A 699 37.52 5.45 28.19
N ASP A 700 36.39 4.88 28.61
CA ASP A 700 35.06 5.48 28.41
C ASP A 700 34.93 6.82 29.14
N MET A 701 35.47 6.92 30.35
CA MET A 701 35.47 8.17 31.12
C MET A 701 36.38 9.23 30.51
N ASP A 702 37.50 8.84 29.91
CA ASP A 702 38.40 9.74 29.19
C ASP A 702 37.70 10.28 27.92
N ILE A 703 36.92 9.44 27.21
CA ILE A 703 36.05 9.84 26.10
C ILE A 703 35.02 10.87 26.56
N LEU A 704 34.27 10.61 27.64
CA LEU A 704 33.26 11.55 28.15
C LEU A 704 33.89 12.88 28.61
N THR A 705 35.03 12.84 29.30
CA THR A 705 35.75 14.05 29.73
C THR A 705 36.21 14.87 28.53
N ARG A 706 36.69 14.21 27.47
CA ARG A 706 37.08 14.88 26.22
C ARG A 706 35.89 15.61 25.57
N VAL A 707 34.71 15.01 25.57
CA VAL A 707 33.48 15.64 25.07
C VAL A 707 33.14 16.88 25.89
N VAL A 708 33.26 16.81 27.21
CA VAL A 708 33.02 17.96 28.09
C VAL A 708 33.93 19.13 27.72
N ASP A 709 35.22 18.89 27.58
CA ASP A 709 36.21 19.91 27.23
C ASP A 709 35.95 20.50 25.82
N GLU A 710 35.69 19.63 24.84
CA GLU A 710 35.58 20.06 23.43
C GLU A 710 34.29 20.80 23.09
N PHE A 711 33.23 20.57 23.85
CA PHE A 711 31.97 21.28 23.65
C PHE A 711 31.68 22.31 24.76
N ALA A 712 32.55 22.40 25.77
CA ALA A 712 32.35 23.16 26.99
C ALA A 712 30.99 22.84 27.64
N VAL A 713 30.73 21.55 27.83
CA VAL A 713 29.51 21.03 28.48
C VAL A 713 29.46 21.56 29.90
N ASN A 714 28.30 22.08 30.31
CA ASN A 714 28.07 22.56 31.68
C ASN A 714 27.01 21.74 32.43
N ILE A 715 26.30 20.85 31.74
CA ILE A 715 25.32 19.93 32.33
C ILE A 715 25.55 18.53 31.75
N ALA A 716 25.78 17.54 32.60
CA ALA A 716 25.89 16.14 32.21
C ALA A 716 24.69 15.35 32.74
N VAL A 717 23.88 14.83 31.82
CA VAL A 717 22.72 13.99 32.14
C VAL A 717 23.13 12.54 32.04
N VAL A 718 23.15 11.85 33.18
CA VAL A 718 23.53 10.44 33.29
C VAL A 718 22.27 9.59 33.40
N LEU A 719 22.10 8.65 32.48
CA LEU A 719 20.93 7.75 32.46
C LEU A 719 21.23 6.43 33.16
N GLY A 720 20.49 6.15 34.24
CA GLY A 720 20.39 4.84 34.88
C GLY A 720 21.66 4.29 35.55
N SER A 721 22.74 5.07 35.66
CA SER A 721 24.01 4.62 36.25
C SER A 721 24.58 5.61 37.26
N ALA A 722 24.31 5.35 38.54
CA ALA A 722 24.89 6.13 39.65
C ALA A 722 26.42 6.03 39.70
N GLY A 723 27.01 4.93 39.20
CA GLY A 723 28.46 4.75 39.12
C GLY A 723 29.12 5.72 38.13
N ILE A 724 28.55 5.85 36.92
CA ILE A 724 28.99 6.84 35.92
C ILE A 724 28.85 8.26 36.49
N ALA A 725 27.72 8.56 37.14
CA ALA A 725 27.50 9.88 37.75
C ALA A 725 28.53 10.22 38.83
N ALA A 726 28.81 9.29 39.74
CA ALA A 726 29.80 9.48 40.80
C ALA A 726 31.22 9.66 40.23
N GLU A 727 31.59 8.90 39.21
CA GLU A 727 32.91 9.00 38.59
C GLU A 727 33.08 10.29 37.78
N LEU A 728 32.05 10.75 37.06
CA LEU A 728 32.06 12.05 36.39
C LEU A 728 32.13 13.19 37.40
N GLN A 729 31.34 13.14 38.48
CA GLN A 729 31.39 14.14 39.55
C GLN A 729 32.80 14.24 40.16
N ARG A 730 33.48 13.11 40.35
CA ARG A 730 34.85 13.04 40.87
C ARG A 730 35.88 13.65 39.90
N ARG A 731 35.68 13.52 38.59
CA ARG A 731 36.61 14.00 37.55
C ARG A 731 36.40 15.46 37.17
N LEU A 732 35.15 15.89 37.06
CA LEU A 732 34.77 17.21 36.52
C LEU A 732 34.58 18.27 37.62
N GLY A 733 34.42 17.88 38.88
CA GLY A 733 34.26 18.81 39.99
C GLY A 733 32.91 19.54 39.97
N GLU A 734 32.88 20.76 40.51
CA GLU A 734 31.64 21.56 40.66
C GLU A 734 31.29 22.41 39.42
N ASP A 735 32.18 22.47 38.43
CA ASP A 735 31.99 23.29 37.22
C ASP A 735 30.91 22.72 36.27
N VAL A 736 30.64 21.42 36.38
CA VAL A 736 29.65 20.71 35.55
C VAL A 736 28.55 20.13 36.43
N SER A 737 27.31 20.51 36.17
CA SER A 737 26.16 19.98 36.90
C SER A 737 25.84 18.55 36.44
N ILE A 738 26.02 17.57 37.33
CA ILE A 738 25.69 16.17 37.06
C ILE A 738 24.24 15.88 37.48
N ILE A 739 23.41 15.44 36.53
CA ILE A 739 22.00 15.11 36.75
C ILE A 739 21.81 13.62 36.48
N LEU A 740 21.39 12.86 37.50
CA LEU A 740 21.03 11.46 37.34
C LEU A 740 19.54 11.35 37.00
N LEU A 741 19.20 10.69 35.90
CA LEU A 741 17.83 10.33 35.53
C LEU A 741 17.69 8.81 35.46
N ASP A 742 16.49 8.33 35.73
CA ASP A 742 16.16 6.92 35.55
C ASP A 742 16.16 6.55 34.07
N LYS A 743 16.69 5.36 33.74
CA LYS A 743 16.54 4.82 32.40
C LYS A 743 15.10 4.37 32.17
N SER A 744 14.59 4.52 30.95
CA SER A 744 13.30 3.95 30.60
C SER A 744 13.41 2.42 30.50
N ASP A 745 12.41 1.73 31.03
CA ASP A 745 12.20 0.28 30.89
C ASP A 745 11.70 -0.09 29.48
N GLY A 746 11.24 0.90 28.70
CA GLY A 746 10.78 0.74 27.33
C GLY A 746 11.85 0.94 26.26
N VAL A 747 13.13 0.99 26.63
CA VAL A 747 14.20 1.09 25.63
C VAL A 747 14.26 -0.21 24.85
N ALA A 748 14.04 -0.12 23.53
CA ALA A 748 14.00 -1.27 22.66
C ALA A 748 15.36 -1.99 22.58
N GLU A 749 15.32 -3.33 22.61
CA GLU A 749 16.49 -4.15 22.33
C GLU A 749 16.83 -4.08 20.83
N ARG A 750 18.11 -3.81 20.54
CA ARG A 750 18.65 -3.62 19.19
C ARG A 750 19.71 -4.68 18.93
N ASP A 751 19.28 -5.86 18.49
CA ASP A 751 20.18 -6.94 18.12
C ASP A 751 21.02 -6.59 16.87
N LYS A 752 21.97 -7.47 16.52
CA LYS A 752 22.89 -7.24 15.40
C LYS A 752 22.16 -7.16 14.05
N ASP A 753 21.13 -7.97 13.87
CA ASP A 753 20.39 -8.01 12.61
C ASP A 753 19.53 -6.75 12.50
N PHE A 754 18.85 -6.34 13.58
CA PHE A 754 18.16 -5.05 13.73
C PHE A 754 19.05 -3.90 13.28
N MET A 755 20.25 -3.86 13.85
CA MET A 755 21.22 -2.81 13.54
C MET A 755 21.69 -2.87 12.10
N LYS A 756 21.99 -4.05 11.55
CA LYS A 756 22.43 -4.20 10.15
C LYS A 756 21.39 -3.65 9.18
N PHE A 757 20.14 -4.05 9.32
CA PHE A 757 19.05 -3.55 8.48
C PHE A 757 18.87 -2.04 8.63
N THR A 758 18.94 -1.50 9.85
CA THR A 758 18.82 -0.05 10.07
C THR A 758 19.89 0.71 9.27
N ARG A 759 21.11 0.17 9.19
CA ARG A 759 22.18 0.74 8.36
C ARG A 759 21.90 0.61 6.87
N GLU A 760 21.49 -0.57 6.41
CA GLU A 760 21.13 -0.79 5.00
C GLU A 760 19.98 0.12 4.55
N ALA A 761 18.95 0.26 5.39
CA ALA A 761 17.83 1.17 5.18
C ALA A 761 18.32 2.63 5.10
N ALA A 762 19.17 3.08 6.02
CA ALA A 762 19.75 4.43 5.97
C ALA A 762 20.59 4.66 4.70
N ILE A 763 21.35 3.66 4.24
CA ILE A 763 22.10 3.75 2.97
C ILE A 763 21.12 3.88 1.80
N LYS A 764 20.09 3.03 1.73
CA LYS A 764 19.07 3.08 0.68
C LYS A 764 18.36 4.43 0.66
N GLU A 765 17.90 4.88 1.82
CA GLU A 765 17.16 6.13 2.00
C GLU A 765 18.02 7.36 1.65
N TYR A 766 19.33 7.32 1.91
CA TYR A 766 20.23 8.41 1.51
C TYR A 766 20.26 8.62 -0.02
N PHE A 767 20.20 7.54 -0.81
CA PHE A 767 20.25 7.63 -2.28
C PHE A 767 18.87 7.75 -2.91
N PHE A 768 17.89 6.99 -2.43
CA PHE A 768 16.58 6.81 -3.06
C PHE A 768 15.44 7.50 -2.31
N GLY A 769 15.71 8.02 -1.11
CA GLY A 769 14.70 8.63 -0.25
C GLY A 769 13.75 7.62 0.37
N ASP A 770 12.59 8.12 0.80
CA ASP A 770 11.55 7.35 1.49
C ASP A 770 10.22 7.42 0.71
N ALA A 771 9.16 6.81 1.26
CA ALA A 771 7.84 6.78 0.65
C ALA A 771 7.21 8.17 0.42
N LYS A 772 7.56 9.16 1.25
CA LYS A 772 7.07 10.54 1.13
C LYS A 772 7.93 11.39 0.21
N ARG A 773 9.20 11.02 0.05
CA ARG A 773 10.22 11.77 -0.67
C ARG A 773 11.12 10.83 -1.44
N THR A 774 10.68 10.44 -2.64
CA THR A 774 11.51 9.70 -3.58
C THR A 774 12.62 10.59 -4.13
N LEU A 775 13.86 10.10 -4.06
CA LEU A 775 15.04 10.73 -4.65
C LEU A 775 15.47 9.95 -5.90
N SER A 776 16.09 10.67 -6.83
CA SER A 776 16.58 10.10 -8.10
C SER A 776 18.11 10.16 -8.11
N PRO A 777 18.81 9.16 -7.57
CA PRO A 777 20.25 9.11 -7.63
C PRO A 777 20.72 8.88 -9.07
N PHE A 778 21.97 9.22 -9.35
CA PHE A 778 22.55 9.16 -10.68
C PHE A 778 23.72 8.16 -10.72
N THR A 779 23.59 7.14 -11.56
CA THR A 779 24.67 6.20 -11.84
C THR A 779 25.55 6.71 -12.97
N GLN A 780 26.86 6.84 -12.71
CA GLN A 780 27.84 7.23 -13.71
C GLN A 780 28.96 6.20 -13.82
N SER A 781 29.43 5.98 -15.05
CA SER A 781 30.61 5.15 -15.30
C SER A 781 31.84 6.04 -15.49
N VAL A 782 32.84 5.89 -14.63
CA VAL A 782 34.08 6.68 -14.61
C VAL A 782 35.30 5.79 -14.86
N GLY A 783 36.36 6.33 -15.45
CA GLY A 783 37.63 5.62 -15.57
C GLY A 783 38.37 5.55 -14.23
N PHE A 784 39.23 4.56 -14.04
CA PHE A 784 40.04 4.44 -12.82
C PHE A 784 40.93 5.67 -12.58
N ASP A 785 41.39 6.31 -13.64
CA ASP A 785 42.29 7.47 -13.56
C ASP A 785 41.55 8.78 -13.25
N ASP A 786 40.21 8.79 -13.33
CA ASP A 786 39.36 9.95 -13.07
C ASP A 786 38.96 10.10 -11.59
N VAL A 787 39.28 9.11 -10.76
CA VAL A 787 38.91 9.08 -9.33
C VAL A 787 40.12 8.80 -8.44
N ALA A 788 40.07 9.30 -7.21
CA ALA A 788 41.10 9.07 -6.21
C ALA A 788 40.46 8.44 -4.97
N ILE A 789 40.67 7.13 -4.80
CA ILE A 789 40.17 6.37 -3.65
C ILE A 789 41.31 6.17 -2.64
N PHE A 790 41.02 6.51 -1.39
CA PHE A 790 41.91 6.37 -0.25
C PHE A 790 41.31 5.36 0.71
N LYS A 791 42.07 4.33 1.07
CA LYS A 791 41.66 3.33 2.05
C LYS A 791 42.06 3.76 3.46
N ALA A 792 41.13 3.61 4.39
CA ALA A 792 41.37 3.82 5.81
C ALA A 792 42.20 2.67 6.41
N PRO A 793 43.02 2.95 7.46
CA PRO A 793 43.79 1.93 8.15
C PRO A 793 42.94 0.75 8.65
N ASP A 794 43.40 -0.45 8.32
CA ASP A 794 42.85 -1.71 8.81
C ASP A 794 43.34 -1.99 10.24
N ASP A 795 42.64 -2.81 11.03
CA ASP A 795 43.03 -3.04 12.44
C ASP A 795 44.40 -3.71 12.58
N SER A 796 44.84 -4.45 11.54
CA SER A 796 46.20 -5.01 11.44
C SER A 796 47.28 -3.96 11.20
N SER A 797 46.93 -2.81 10.62
CA SER A 797 47.88 -1.74 10.28
C SER A 797 48.31 -0.88 11.48
N PHE A 798 47.54 -0.94 12.58
CA PHE A 798 47.93 -0.34 13.87
C PHE A 798 49.18 -1.00 14.47
N TYR A 799 49.37 -2.31 14.24
CA TYR A 799 50.60 -3.01 14.67
C TYR A 799 51.84 -2.60 13.85
N ASN A 800 51.62 -2.00 12.67
CA ASN A 800 52.68 -1.58 11.75
C ASN A 800 52.95 -0.06 11.77
N ASN A 801 52.36 0.70 12.72
CA ASN A 801 52.44 2.18 12.79
C ASN A 801 51.98 2.91 11.50
N GLN A 802 51.16 2.27 10.66
CA GLN A 802 50.53 2.90 9.49
C GLN A 802 49.14 3.39 9.90
N GLN A 803 49.05 4.64 10.34
CA GLN A 803 47.79 5.28 10.77
C GLN A 803 47.21 6.25 9.73
N ALA A 804 47.89 6.42 8.59
CA ALA A 804 47.49 7.38 7.57
C ALA A 804 46.63 6.72 6.47
N LEU A 805 45.80 7.53 5.81
CA LEU A 805 45.13 7.11 4.57
C LEU A 805 46.15 6.69 3.51
N GLU A 806 45.87 5.58 2.83
CA GLU A 806 46.67 5.11 1.70
C GLU A 806 45.86 5.25 0.41
N ARG A 807 46.46 5.83 -0.63
CA ARG A 807 45.84 5.81 -1.96
C ARG A 807 45.95 4.39 -2.51
N VAL A 808 44.81 3.78 -2.82
CA VAL A 808 44.74 2.38 -3.24
C VAL A 808 44.43 2.25 -4.73
N GLU A 809 44.92 1.16 -5.32
CA GLU A 809 44.45 0.72 -6.63
C GLU A 809 43.01 0.20 -6.52
N ILE A 810 42.21 0.51 -7.54
CA ILE A 810 40.80 0.13 -7.62
C ILE A 810 40.71 -1.34 -7.96
N SER A 811 39.89 -2.09 -7.22
CA SER A 811 39.69 -3.52 -7.40
C SER A 811 38.24 -3.93 -7.20
N ALA A 812 37.89 -5.12 -7.70
CA ALA A 812 36.57 -5.72 -7.57
C ALA A 812 36.07 -5.83 -6.11
N GLY A 813 36.98 -5.88 -5.14
CA GLY A 813 36.64 -5.90 -3.71
C GLY A 813 35.97 -4.61 -3.19
N MET A 814 35.97 -3.54 -3.99
CA MET A 814 35.29 -2.27 -3.67
C MET A 814 33.82 -2.26 -4.08
N SER A 815 33.34 -3.23 -4.85
CA SER A 815 31.93 -3.32 -5.23
C SER A 815 31.02 -3.35 -4.00
N HIS A 816 29.89 -2.66 -4.10
CA HIS A 816 28.86 -2.51 -3.08
C HIS A 816 29.25 -1.71 -1.82
N TRP A 817 30.46 -1.15 -1.78
CA TRP A 817 30.87 -0.27 -0.69
C TRP A 817 30.34 1.15 -0.87
N THR A 818 29.99 1.77 0.27
CA THR A 818 29.70 3.20 0.34
C THR A 818 30.96 3.94 0.78
N LEU A 819 31.36 4.95 0.02
CA LEU A 819 32.56 5.76 0.25
C LEU A 819 32.18 7.19 0.60
N ALA A 820 32.90 7.78 1.55
CA ALA A 820 32.74 9.19 1.91
C ALA A 820 33.50 10.07 0.91
N VAL A 821 32.83 11.03 0.29
CA VAL A 821 33.46 12.04 -0.56
C VAL A 821 33.87 13.21 0.34
N MET A 822 35.17 13.50 0.40
CA MET A 822 35.70 14.51 1.31
C MET A 822 35.78 15.89 0.64
N THR A 823 35.65 16.95 1.43
CA THR A 823 35.77 18.34 0.95
C THR A 823 37.22 18.77 0.66
N ALA A 824 38.21 17.94 0.97
CA ALA A 824 39.63 18.18 0.70
C ALA A 824 39.98 18.12 -0.80
N SER A 825 41.23 18.49 -1.13
CA SER A 825 41.86 18.24 -2.42
C SER A 825 42.54 16.86 -2.43
N VAL A 826 42.58 16.20 -3.59
CA VAL A 826 43.29 14.91 -3.75
C VAL A 826 44.80 15.01 -3.53
N ASN A 827 45.36 16.22 -3.57
CA ASN A 827 46.77 16.49 -3.36
C ASN A 827 47.09 16.91 -1.92
N ASP A 828 46.08 17.04 -1.06
CA ASP A 828 46.30 17.34 0.35
C ASP A 828 46.96 16.14 1.05
N ALA A 829 47.63 16.41 2.18
CA ALA A 829 48.23 15.33 2.97
C ALA A 829 47.14 14.32 3.41
N PRO A 830 47.44 13.01 3.45
CA PRO A 830 46.50 11.97 3.89
C PRO A 830 45.75 12.30 5.19
N GLU A 831 46.46 12.87 6.16
CA GLU A 831 45.88 13.31 7.44
C GLU A 831 44.85 14.44 7.27
N THR A 832 45.14 15.39 6.37
CA THR A 832 44.22 16.50 6.06
C THR A 832 42.97 15.98 5.36
N ILE A 833 43.11 15.03 4.43
CA ILE A 833 41.98 14.36 3.77
C ILE A 833 41.13 13.62 4.81
N ARG A 834 41.76 12.86 5.72
CA ARG A 834 41.07 12.08 6.76
C ARG A 834 40.27 12.93 7.73
N GLN A 835 40.76 14.14 8.04
CA GLN A 835 40.12 15.06 8.97
C GLN A 835 39.18 16.09 8.31
N ALA A 836 39.03 16.06 6.99
CA ALA A 836 38.16 17.00 6.29
C ALA A 836 36.67 16.69 6.52
N PRO A 837 35.79 17.71 6.45
CA PRO A 837 34.35 17.47 6.43
C PRO A 837 33.92 16.62 5.24
N VAL A 838 32.85 15.85 5.44
CA VAL A 838 32.20 15.05 4.40
C VAL A 838 31.34 15.95 3.53
N MET A 839 31.50 15.82 2.21
CA MET A 839 30.64 16.48 1.22
C MET A 839 29.37 15.67 0.97
N GLY A 840 29.49 14.34 0.96
CA GLY A 840 28.41 13.39 0.75
C GLY A 840 28.97 11.98 0.64
N PHE A 841 28.12 11.03 0.27
CA PHE A 841 28.50 9.63 0.09
C PHE A 841 28.19 9.17 -1.33
N VAL A 842 28.96 8.19 -1.80
CA VAL A 842 28.74 7.52 -3.07
C VAL A 842 28.80 6.01 -2.88
N ALA A 843 28.02 5.25 -3.63
CA ALA A 843 28.09 3.80 -3.60
C ALA A 843 28.75 3.27 -4.87
N ILE A 844 29.68 2.32 -4.72
CA ILE A 844 30.31 1.63 -5.84
C ILE A 844 29.36 0.52 -6.28
N ALA A 845 28.69 0.72 -7.41
CA ALA A 845 27.73 -0.24 -7.94
C ALA A 845 28.43 -1.49 -8.50
N ASP A 846 29.55 -1.28 -9.20
CA ASP A 846 30.25 -2.30 -9.96
C ASP A 846 31.66 -1.82 -10.32
N VAL A 847 32.59 -2.75 -10.46
CA VAL A 847 33.99 -2.49 -10.82
C VAL A 847 34.39 -3.43 -11.96
N ASP A 848 34.67 -2.85 -13.13
CA ASP A 848 35.12 -3.56 -14.32
C ASP A 848 36.64 -3.36 -14.46
N GLU A 849 37.41 -4.33 -13.96
CA GLU A 849 38.88 -4.29 -13.99
C GLU A 849 39.44 -4.40 -15.42
N GLU A 850 38.78 -5.17 -16.29
CA GLU A 850 39.20 -5.35 -17.69
C GLU A 850 39.10 -4.04 -18.47
N ARG A 851 37.99 -3.32 -18.30
CA ARG A 851 37.77 -2.02 -18.94
C ARG A 851 38.36 -0.86 -18.16
N ARG A 852 38.90 -1.08 -16.96
CA ARG A 852 39.37 -0.05 -16.01
C ARG A 852 38.31 1.02 -15.75
N ARG A 853 37.06 0.59 -15.54
CA ARG A 853 35.92 1.48 -15.29
C ARG A 853 35.17 1.08 -14.03
N LEU A 854 34.63 2.08 -13.35
CA LEU A 854 33.86 1.92 -12.14
C LEU A 854 32.49 2.56 -12.32
N LYS A 855 31.43 1.88 -11.88
CA LYS A 855 30.07 2.45 -11.83
C LYS A 855 29.83 3.01 -10.43
N ILE A 856 29.59 4.31 -10.34
CA ILE A 856 29.32 5.01 -9.08
C ILE A 856 27.86 5.46 -9.08
N LEU A 857 27.13 5.10 -8.03
CA LEU A 857 25.85 5.73 -7.68
C LEU A 857 26.12 6.99 -6.84
N SER A 858 25.69 8.14 -7.34
CA SER A 858 25.80 9.46 -6.71
C SER A 858 24.42 9.96 -6.29
N PRO A 859 24.28 10.63 -5.13
CA PRO A 859 23.00 11.21 -4.71
C PRO A 859 22.60 12.43 -5.55
N VAL A 860 23.56 13.04 -6.26
CA VAL A 860 23.34 14.23 -7.10
C VAL A 860 23.71 13.95 -8.56
N SER A 861 22.91 14.50 -9.48
CA SER A 861 23.17 14.48 -10.91
C SER A 861 24.27 15.50 -11.26
N GLY A 862 25.50 15.02 -11.35
CA GLY A 862 26.65 15.85 -11.65
C GLY A 862 27.94 15.07 -11.63
N ARG A 863 28.98 15.62 -12.25
CA ARG A 863 30.34 15.06 -12.12
C ARG A 863 30.80 15.26 -10.68
N LEU A 864 31.25 14.19 -10.02
CA LEU A 864 31.79 14.23 -8.65
C LEU A 864 33.02 15.14 -8.50
N GLY A 865 33.66 15.50 -9.62
CA GLY A 865 34.87 16.31 -9.65
C GLY A 865 36.09 15.54 -9.14
N ASN A 866 37.22 16.23 -9.04
CA ASN A 866 38.47 15.65 -8.53
C ASN A 866 38.52 15.76 -7.00
N ARG A 867 37.76 14.90 -6.32
CA ARG A 867 37.66 14.85 -4.86
C ARG A 867 38.13 13.50 -4.32
N PRO A 868 38.84 13.47 -3.17
CA PRO A 868 39.26 12.22 -2.57
C PRO A 868 38.05 11.49 -1.95
N MET A 869 37.92 10.21 -2.28
CA MET A 869 36.90 9.32 -1.72
C MET A 869 37.57 8.41 -0.69
N VAL A 870 36.98 8.29 0.49
CA VAL A 870 37.53 7.49 1.59
C VAL A 870 36.73 6.19 1.71
N TRP A 871 37.43 5.08 1.53
CA TRP A 871 36.94 3.72 1.75
C TRP A 871 37.37 3.25 3.14
N ALA A 872 36.40 3.04 4.04
CA ALA A 872 36.64 2.47 5.36
C ALA A 872 35.82 1.19 5.55
N ARG A 873 36.00 0.55 6.72
CA ARG A 873 35.35 -0.74 7.04
C ARG A 873 33.89 -0.61 7.49
N TRP A 874 33.44 0.61 7.76
CA TRP A 874 32.10 0.87 8.29
C TRP A 874 31.43 2.07 7.61
N PRO A 875 30.14 1.98 7.22
CA PRO A 875 29.28 0.80 7.33
C PRO A 875 29.71 -0.34 6.38
N GLU A 876 29.25 -1.56 6.63
CA GLU A 876 29.54 -2.72 5.77
C GLU A 876 28.96 -2.55 4.34
N PRO A 877 29.46 -3.29 3.33
CA PRO A 877 28.94 -3.18 1.97
C PRO A 877 27.47 -3.63 1.90
N TYR A 878 26.69 -2.92 1.09
CA TYR A 878 25.27 -3.22 0.87
C TYR A 878 25.03 -3.71 -0.55
N ILE A 879 24.99 -5.03 -0.70
CA ILE A 879 24.95 -5.72 -2.00
C ILE A 879 23.66 -5.40 -2.76
N ASN A 880 22.51 -5.36 -2.06
CA ASN A 880 21.18 -5.27 -2.67
C ASN A 880 20.70 -3.81 -2.89
N LEU A 881 21.61 -2.82 -2.86
CA LEU A 881 21.23 -1.41 -3.00
C LEU A 881 20.52 -1.09 -4.33
N LEU A 882 20.85 -1.83 -5.40
CA LEU A 882 20.40 -1.55 -6.77
C LEU A 882 19.36 -2.54 -7.31
N GLY A 883 18.83 -3.43 -6.47
CA GLY A 883 17.94 -4.52 -6.88
C GLY A 883 18.65 -5.86 -6.85
#